data_AF-A0AAN8SF39-F1
#
_entry.id   AF-A0AAN8SF39-F1
#
_cell.length_a   1.000
_cell.length_b   1.000
_cell.length_c   1.000
_cell.angle_alpha   90.00
_cell.angle_beta   90.00
_cell.angle_gamma   90.00
#
_symmetry.space_group_name_H-M   'P 1'
#
loop_
_entity.id
_entity.type
_entity.pdbx_description
1 polymer ?
#
loop_
_entity_poly.entity_id
_entity_poly.type
_entity_poly.pdbx_seq_one_letter_code
_entity_poly.pdbx_strand_id
1 'polypeptide(L)'
;MEHDNLNEVLLEKLKVYSQKPNDCIEGVRSVAARLHSRAASQDKFVKTKTLERIWQKNQGGLTLILYMLETVRDPLTAVSLAGILHECVATKTGKNRSPAISQLVHLNATQSLTKQLNALQVKESIPVNDILIQEIIWTLSQLAQRDSKFSLKTRLLGAVKTFHYFLKAYHNHAKLLHPILLITKALSRNSNTSAVLAKDGIVTTMEKVLSNIGFTPSVKLRLTLNIFSYLSKNKHGRKAVRSLSGVAVLYKFCQSCPEDKLYDQILARVCGIVNFCLERKTLPVEETCNPAKFVLPNVSDSVLGDKSSSPLRDTTPDFDEGDSEDELLDDLEEDGVVQVQGVDPDESKILPQIAKERNVDDLKMYSNFCKELMQEFGENATTQSNFSKSQTSSNSNSKTMLRIRKERSKTMMSELYNKCTFLALDKGRYLTTNIKFLSKEKLHNLDMRFISSEVSLTNKYRPKVAVDNFIDRRKMSVENLLENSKKTPSNSIQPKVYSKEDLISLNILKNLHQEHGMLHAYSMIASQVKSVAPFVKVAYPDLMGGEGFGKLEPLSVKDRKVCRQKLLESVDKGFQSTSPMCNVVYDLDSLITNAKTGSAQEKRELFNNDEKRIGEKLSVTHLVFESRFESGNLRKAIQVGPREYELVLNSDVNSDRHHNWFYFEINNMDNTAPYIFNIVNFEKMNSQFNYGMKPILYSVQEALLGRPGWIRTGTDICYFRNSYQKTTGQQKCYFTTTFSITFQHNLDVCYIAYHFPYTYSQLLSRIWKWSCSINYAVTYFRAEPLCETLNGNQLPVLTITAIDATSNEILERETIFLTARVHPGESNSSWIMLGTLQFLLSSHPQAVSLRKRYVFKVVPMLNVEGVINGW
;
A
#
# COMPACT_ATOMS: atom_id res chain seq x y z
N MET A 1 -24.03 -6.47 -60.86
CA MET A 1 -22.65 -5.95 -60.79
C MET A 1 -22.40 -5.50 -59.36
N GLU A 2 -21.69 -6.36 -58.63
CA GLU A 2 -21.63 -6.39 -57.16
C GLU A 2 -20.97 -5.14 -56.58
N HIS A 3 -21.49 -4.63 -55.47
CA HIS A 3 -20.99 -3.41 -54.82
C HIS A 3 -19.48 -3.40 -54.53
N ASP A 4 -18.88 -4.59 -54.38
CA ASP A 4 -17.44 -4.80 -54.18
C ASP A 4 -16.64 -4.40 -55.43
N ASN A 5 -17.12 -4.76 -56.63
CA ASN A 5 -16.50 -4.38 -57.91
C ASN A 5 -16.51 -2.85 -58.10
N LEU A 6 -17.60 -2.17 -57.74
CA LEU A 6 -17.66 -0.70 -57.83
C LEU A 6 -16.68 -0.01 -56.87
N ASN A 7 -16.51 -0.52 -55.64
CA ASN A 7 -15.57 0.04 -54.67
C ASN A 7 -14.12 -0.11 -55.15
N GLU A 8 -13.77 -1.26 -55.75
CA GLU A 8 -12.46 -1.50 -56.37
C GLU A 8 -12.20 -0.54 -57.53
N VAL A 9 -13.17 -0.38 -58.44
CA VAL A 9 -13.06 0.55 -59.58
C VAL A 9 -12.85 1.99 -59.11
N LEU A 10 -13.53 2.43 -58.04
CA LEU A 10 -13.37 3.78 -57.51
C LEU A 10 -11.99 3.98 -56.87
N LEU A 11 -11.48 3.00 -56.10
CA LEU A 11 -10.16 3.06 -55.48
C LEU A 11 -9.03 3.01 -56.53
N GLU A 12 -9.14 2.17 -57.55
CA GLU A 12 -8.17 2.12 -58.65
C GLU A 12 -8.18 3.41 -59.47
N LYS A 13 -9.35 3.99 -59.75
CA LYS A 13 -9.42 5.31 -60.39
C LYS A 13 -8.76 6.39 -59.53
N LEU A 14 -9.00 6.39 -58.22
CA LEU A 14 -8.37 7.34 -57.30
C LEU A 14 -6.84 7.16 -57.28
N LYS A 15 -6.36 5.92 -57.35
CA LYS A 15 -4.93 5.59 -57.42
C LYS A 15 -4.29 6.08 -58.72
N VAL A 16 -4.96 5.94 -59.86
CA VAL A 16 -4.49 6.52 -61.14
C VAL A 16 -4.37 8.04 -61.03
N TYR A 17 -5.40 8.70 -60.48
CA TYR A 17 -5.38 10.15 -60.32
C TYR A 17 -4.33 10.64 -59.31
N SER A 18 -3.91 9.79 -58.36
CA SER A 18 -2.91 10.17 -57.36
C SER A 18 -1.52 10.49 -57.93
N GLN A 19 -1.21 10.09 -59.16
CA GLN A 19 0.07 10.43 -59.80
C GLN A 19 0.17 11.92 -60.14
N LYS A 20 -0.94 12.56 -60.51
CA LYS A 20 -1.05 13.98 -60.88
C LYS A 20 -2.38 14.57 -60.38
N PRO A 21 -2.58 14.68 -59.06
CA PRO A 21 -3.88 14.93 -58.47
C PRO A 21 -4.46 16.31 -58.79
N ASN A 22 -3.61 17.31 -59.03
CA ASN A 22 -4.03 18.68 -59.35
C ASN A 22 -4.30 18.88 -60.85
N ASP A 23 -3.77 18.03 -61.74
CA ASP A 23 -3.98 18.11 -63.19
C ASP A 23 -5.34 17.48 -63.59
N CYS A 24 -5.82 16.52 -62.80
CA CYS A 24 -7.08 15.78 -63.03
C CYS A 24 -8.15 16.11 -62.00
N ILE A 25 -8.22 17.35 -61.52
CA ILE A 25 -8.95 17.70 -60.28
C ILE A 25 -10.44 17.40 -60.33
N GLU A 26 -11.08 17.55 -61.49
CA GLU A 26 -12.51 17.28 -61.65
C GLU A 26 -12.83 15.78 -61.59
N GLY A 27 -11.94 14.95 -62.15
CA GLY A 27 -11.99 13.49 -62.02
C GLY A 27 -11.77 13.04 -60.58
N VAL A 28 -10.80 13.63 -59.88
CA VAL A 28 -10.52 13.34 -58.46
C VAL A 28 -11.72 13.73 -57.60
N ARG A 29 -12.29 14.92 -57.82
CA ARG A 29 -13.46 15.42 -57.09
C ARG A 29 -14.66 14.49 -57.26
N SER A 30 -14.95 14.07 -58.48
CA SER A 30 -16.05 13.15 -58.79
C SER A 30 -15.87 11.78 -58.10
N VAL A 31 -14.67 11.21 -58.18
CA VAL A 31 -14.37 9.91 -57.55
C VAL A 31 -14.41 9.99 -56.02
N ALA A 32 -13.78 11.02 -55.43
CA ALA A 32 -13.77 11.23 -53.99
C ALA A 32 -15.18 11.47 -53.44
N ALA A 33 -16.00 12.27 -54.10
CA ALA A 33 -17.39 12.51 -53.70
C ALA A 33 -18.25 11.24 -53.78
N ARG A 34 -18.09 10.44 -54.84
CA ARG A 34 -18.81 9.15 -54.98
C ARG A 34 -18.37 8.15 -53.92
N LEU A 35 -17.08 8.07 -53.63
CA LEU A 35 -16.56 7.18 -52.59
C LEU A 35 -17.03 7.62 -51.20
N HIS A 36 -17.02 8.93 -50.92
CA HIS A 36 -17.53 9.49 -49.68
C HIS A 36 -19.03 9.23 -49.49
N SER A 37 -19.85 9.46 -50.52
CA SER A 37 -21.29 9.17 -50.48
C SER A 37 -21.59 7.69 -50.16
N ARG A 38 -20.76 6.76 -50.64
CA ARG A 38 -20.88 5.34 -50.32
C ARG A 38 -20.42 5.02 -48.89
N ALA A 39 -19.33 5.63 -48.43
CA ALA A 39 -18.83 5.50 -47.06
C ALA A 39 -19.82 6.08 -46.01
N ALA A 40 -20.55 7.13 -46.37
CA ALA A 40 -21.57 7.78 -45.56
C ALA A 40 -23.00 7.32 -45.88
N SER A 41 -23.17 6.20 -46.61
CA SER A 41 -24.48 5.72 -47.05
C SER A 41 -25.39 5.37 -45.86
N GLN A 42 -26.69 5.67 -46.00
CA GLN A 42 -27.74 5.21 -45.08
C GLN A 42 -27.97 3.70 -45.21
N ASP A 43 -27.64 3.11 -46.36
CA ASP A 43 -27.60 1.67 -46.54
C ASP A 43 -26.38 1.08 -45.79
N LYS A 44 -26.67 0.38 -44.70
CA LYS A 44 -25.68 -0.26 -43.83
C LYS A 44 -24.79 -1.26 -44.57
N PHE A 45 -25.34 -1.99 -45.55
CA PHE A 45 -24.57 -2.96 -46.33
C PHE A 45 -23.56 -2.25 -47.22
N VAL A 46 -24.03 -1.23 -47.96
CA VAL A 46 -23.16 -0.41 -48.83
C VAL A 46 -22.07 0.27 -48.01
N LYS A 47 -22.43 0.89 -46.87
CA LYS A 47 -21.48 1.54 -45.96
C LYS A 47 -20.42 0.57 -45.45
N THR A 48 -20.84 -0.57 -44.90
CA THR A 48 -19.94 -1.56 -44.31
C THR A 48 -18.96 -2.12 -45.35
N LYS A 49 -19.46 -2.57 -46.50
CA LYS A 49 -18.63 -3.09 -47.60
C LYS A 49 -17.64 -2.06 -48.13
N THR A 50 -18.06 -0.79 -48.23
CA THR A 50 -17.18 0.30 -48.68
C THR A 50 -16.05 0.56 -47.68
N LEU A 51 -16.38 0.68 -46.40
CA LEU A 51 -15.39 0.95 -45.35
C LEU A 51 -14.44 -0.24 -45.13
N GLU A 52 -14.96 -1.47 -45.16
CA GLU A 52 -14.14 -2.69 -45.13
C GLU A 52 -13.12 -2.71 -46.26
N ARG A 53 -13.55 -2.34 -47.47
CA ARG A 53 -12.64 -2.30 -48.61
C ARG A 53 -11.55 -1.24 -48.45
N ILE A 54 -11.88 -0.08 -47.89
CA ILE A 54 -10.94 1.03 -47.68
C ILE A 54 -9.87 0.69 -46.64
N TRP A 55 -10.24 0.08 -45.51
CA TRP A 55 -9.31 -0.24 -44.43
C TRP A 55 -8.69 -1.64 -44.50
N GLN A 56 -8.98 -2.42 -45.53
CA GLN A 56 -8.28 -3.69 -45.76
C GLN A 56 -6.79 -3.41 -46.00
N LYS A 57 -5.92 -3.92 -45.11
CA LYS A 57 -4.47 -3.64 -45.13
C LYS A 57 -3.83 -3.86 -46.51
N ASN A 58 -4.24 -4.92 -47.22
CA ASN A 58 -3.66 -5.30 -48.51
C ASN A 58 -4.07 -4.37 -49.66
N GLN A 59 -5.09 -3.53 -49.49
CA GLN A 59 -5.63 -2.66 -50.54
C GLN A 59 -5.00 -1.27 -50.54
N GLY A 60 -4.31 -0.88 -49.46
CA GLY A 60 -3.65 0.42 -49.36
C GLY A 60 -4.60 1.64 -49.42
N GLY A 61 -5.92 1.44 -49.28
CA GLY A 61 -6.93 2.50 -49.44
C GLY A 61 -6.73 3.66 -48.47
N LEU A 62 -6.50 3.39 -47.19
CA LEU A 62 -6.19 4.42 -46.17
C LEU A 62 -4.90 5.20 -46.50
N THR A 63 -3.86 4.52 -46.97
CA THR A 63 -2.60 5.15 -47.38
C THR A 63 -2.83 6.09 -48.56
N LEU A 64 -3.59 5.64 -49.57
CA LEU A 64 -3.95 6.44 -50.73
C LEU A 64 -4.77 7.67 -50.34
N ILE A 65 -5.80 7.52 -49.50
CA ILE A 65 -6.64 8.64 -49.07
C ILE A 65 -5.84 9.67 -48.28
N LEU A 66 -4.97 9.23 -47.35
CA LEU A 66 -4.09 10.13 -46.60
C LEU A 66 -3.12 10.89 -47.53
N TYR A 67 -2.49 10.19 -48.48
CA TYR A 67 -1.59 10.80 -49.46
C TYR A 67 -2.31 11.83 -50.33
N MET A 68 -3.51 11.50 -50.80
CA MET A 68 -4.34 12.41 -51.59
C MET A 68 -4.74 13.65 -50.78
N LEU A 69 -5.07 13.47 -49.50
CA LEU A 69 -5.45 14.57 -48.62
C LEU A 69 -4.26 15.53 -48.36
N GLU A 70 -3.01 15.04 -48.36
CA GLU A 70 -1.81 15.88 -48.25
C GLU A 70 -1.45 16.64 -49.54
N THR A 71 -1.85 16.14 -50.70
CA THR A 71 -1.37 16.63 -52.02
C THR A 71 -2.41 17.47 -52.77
N VAL A 72 -3.69 17.23 -52.55
CA VAL A 72 -4.79 17.96 -53.19
C VAL A 72 -4.97 19.34 -52.57
N ARG A 73 -5.04 20.38 -53.42
CA ARG A 73 -5.29 21.77 -53.00
C ARG A 73 -6.76 22.19 -53.07
N ASP A 74 -7.61 21.41 -53.74
CA ASP A 74 -9.05 21.67 -53.89
C ASP A 74 -9.81 21.42 -52.59
N PRO A 75 -10.48 22.44 -52.00
CA PRO A 75 -11.18 22.30 -50.72
C PRO A 75 -12.30 21.25 -50.74
N LEU A 76 -13.10 21.19 -51.81
CA LEU A 76 -14.23 20.25 -51.92
C LEU A 76 -13.79 18.79 -51.95
N THR A 77 -12.70 18.53 -52.67
CA THR A 77 -12.07 17.21 -52.72
C THR A 77 -11.47 16.85 -51.36
N ALA A 78 -10.78 17.78 -50.70
CA ALA A 78 -10.23 17.58 -49.36
C ALA A 78 -11.33 17.26 -48.33
N VAL A 79 -12.48 17.94 -48.39
CA VAL A 79 -13.66 17.64 -47.54
C VAL A 79 -14.13 16.21 -47.76
N SER A 80 -14.26 15.78 -49.02
CA SER A 80 -14.72 14.41 -49.33
C SER A 80 -13.72 13.35 -48.82
N LEU A 81 -12.41 13.59 -48.98
CA LEU A 81 -11.37 12.68 -48.50
C LEU A 81 -11.33 12.63 -46.96
N ALA A 82 -11.45 13.77 -46.29
CA ALA A 82 -11.51 13.84 -44.83
C ALA A 82 -12.78 13.16 -44.27
N GLY A 83 -13.93 13.35 -44.94
CA GLY A 83 -15.19 12.68 -44.59
C GLY A 83 -15.12 11.15 -44.71
N ILE A 84 -14.38 10.63 -45.70
CA ILE A 84 -14.10 9.18 -45.78
C ILE A 84 -13.31 8.71 -44.55
N LEU A 85 -12.26 9.45 -44.15
CA LEU A 85 -11.47 9.11 -42.96
C LEU A 85 -12.29 9.17 -41.67
N HIS A 86 -13.18 10.17 -41.54
CA HIS A 86 -14.15 10.26 -40.45
C HIS A 86 -14.97 8.98 -40.39
N GLU A 87 -15.62 8.58 -41.48
CA GLU A 87 -16.48 7.38 -41.50
C GLU A 87 -15.68 6.10 -41.19
N CYS A 88 -14.43 6.01 -41.64
CA CYS A 88 -13.53 4.91 -41.30
C CYS A 88 -13.27 4.81 -39.78
N VAL A 89 -13.22 5.92 -39.04
CA VAL A 89 -12.97 5.90 -37.59
C VAL A 89 -14.23 6.02 -36.73
N ALA A 90 -15.38 6.42 -37.29
CA ALA A 90 -16.69 6.46 -36.64
C ALA A 90 -17.39 5.11 -36.54
N THR A 91 -17.05 4.17 -37.39
CA THR A 91 -17.66 2.85 -37.38
C THR A 91 -17.33 2.07 -36.12
N LYS A 92 -18.38 1.57 -35.48
CA LYS A 92 -18.29 0.60 -34.39
C LYS A 92 -18.53 -0.79 -34.98
N THR A 93 -17.55 -1.68 -34.87
CA THR A 93 -17.67 -3.10 -35.26
C THR A 93 -17.91 -3.91 -34.00
N GLY A 94 -19.18 -4.08 -33.61
CA GLY A 94 -19.56 -4.77 -32.36
C GLY A 94 -19.12 -4.01 -31.10
N LYS A 95 -18.55 -4.72 -30.11
CA LYS A 95 -18.01 -4.14 -28.87
C LYS A 95 -16.64 -3.43 -29.07
N ASN A 96 -16.01 -3.59 -30.24
CA ASN A 96 -14.66 -3.07 -30.53
C ASN A 96 -14.69 -1.85 -31.47
N ARG A 97 -13.72 -0.94 -31.29
CA ARG A 97 -13.51 0.23 -32.18
C ARG A 97 -12.94 -0.19 -33.54
N SER A 98 -13.15 0.62 -34.56
CA SER A 98 -12.72 0.37 -35.94
C SER A 98 -11.23 -0.03 -36.06
N PRO A 99 -10.89 -1.11 -36.81
CA PRO A 99 -9.51 -1.48 -37.16
C PRO A 99 -8.73 -0.39 -37.89
N ALA A 100 -9.42 0.57 -38.51
CA ALA A 100 -8.80 1.68 -39.23
C ALA A 100 -7.99 2.59 -38.30
N ILE A 101 -8.39 2.76 -37.04
CA ILE A 101 -7.70 3.66 -36.09
C ILE A 101 -6.23 3.23 -35.92
N SER A 102 -5.99 1.96 -35.61
CA SER A 102 -4.62 1.45 -35.43
C SER A 102 -3.80 1.58 -36.71
N GLN A 103 -4.40 1.33 -37.88
CA GLN A 103 -3.72 1.49 -39.16
C GLN A 103 -3.34 2.96 -39.42
N LEU A 104 -4.25 3.89 -39.20
CA LEU A 104 -3.99 5.32 -39.34
C LEU A 104 -2.88 5.81 -38.39
N VAL A 105 -2.82 5.28 -37.16
CA VAL A 105 -1.72 5.57 -36.23
C VAL A 105 -0.38 5.09 -36.79
N HIS A 106 -0.32 3.88 -37.37
CA HIS A 106 0.88 3.35 -38.02
C HIS A 106 1.28 4.15 -39.28
N LEU A 107 0.29 4.65 -40.04
CA LEU A 107 0.50 5.50 -41.21
C LEU A 107 0.84 6.95 -40.86
N ASN A 108 1.06 7.29 -39.60
CA ASN A 108 1.33 8.65 -39.11
C ASN A 108 0.24 9.67 -39.48
N ALA A 109 -1.02 9.24 -39.60
CA ALA A 109 -2.15 10.12 -39.90
C ALA A 109 -2.25 11.33 -38.95
N THR A 110 -1.91 11.14 -37.67
CA THR A 110 -1.82 12.23 -36.68
C THR A 110 -0.96 13.40 -37.18
N GLN A 111 0.21 13.10 -37.78
CA GLN A 111 1.13 14.12 -38.27
C GLN A 111 0.58 14.78 -39.54
N SER A 112 0.09 14.00 -40.48
CA SER A 112 -0.51 14.47 -41.75
C SER A 112 -1.68 15.43 -41.51
N LEU A 113 -2.66 14.98 -40.72
CA LEU A 113 -3.86 15.74 -40.41
C LEU A 113 -3.55 16.99 -39.58
N THR A 114 -2.60 16.91 -38.63
CA THR A 114 -2.18 18.08 -37.85
C THR A 114 -1.48 19.13 -38.73
N LYS A 115 -0.64 18.71 -39.69
CA LYS A 115 0.00 19.64 -40.65
C LYS A 115 -1.04 20.37 -41.50
N GLN A 116 -2.01 19.63 -42.03
CA GLN A 116 -3.07 20.19 -42.85
C GLN A 116 -3.91 21.20 -42.05
N LEU A 117 -4.30 20.83 -40.83
CA LEU A 117 -5.05 21.72 -39.94
C LEU A 117 -4.27 23.00 -39.59
N ASN A 118 -2.96 22.88 -39.36
CA ASN A 118 -2.10 24.03 -39.07
C ASN A 118 -1.96 24.97 -40.29
N ALA A 119 -1.87 24.42 -41.50
CA ALA A 119 -1.85 25.21 -42.74
C ALA A 119 -3.16 25.98 -42.98
N LEU A 120 -4.30 25.41 -42.58
CA LEU A 120 -5.60 26.08 -42.64
C LEU A 120 -5.73 27.22 -41.62
N GLN A 121 -5.09 27.11 -40.45
CA GLN A 121 -5.13 28.15 -39.41
C GLN A 121 -4.38 29.45 -39.81
N VAL A 122 -3.34 29.34 -40.65
CA VAL A 122 -2.50 30.49 -41.04
C VAL A 122 -3.24 31.48 -41.95
N LYS A 123 -4.37 31.08 -42.55
CA LYS A 123 -5.27 31.95 -43.30
C LYS A 123 -6.32 32.50 -42.33
N GLU A 124 -6.59 33.80 -42.37
CA GLU A 124 -7.38 34.61 -41.41
C GLU A 124 -8.66 33.97 -40.83
N SER A 125 -9.09 34.47 -39.65
CA SER A 125 -10.25 34.08 -38.82
C SER A 125 -11.02 32.81 -39.25
N ILE A 126 -10.96 31.75 -38.44
CA ILE A 126 -11.62 30.47 -38.74
C ILE A 126 -13.11 30.69 -39.04
N PRO A 127 -13.60 30.33 -40.24
CA PRO A 127 -15.02 30.20 -40.48
C PRO A 127 -15.54 29.10 -39.57
N VAL A 128 -16.44 29.44 -38.63
CA VAL A 128 -17.02 28.52 -37.64
C VAL A 128 -17.65 27.27 -38.28
N ASN A 129 -17.99 27.35 -39.57
CA ASN A 129 -18.64 26.29 -40.35
C ASN A 129 -17.73 25.63 -41.42
N ASP A 130 -16.41 25.74 -41.33
CA ASP A 130 -15.53 25.04 -42.28
C ASP A 130 -15.59 23.52 -42.06
N ILE A 131 -16.30 22.83 -42.97
CA ILE A 131 -16.54 21.39 -42.92
C ILE A 131 -15.22 20.62 -42.86
N LEU A 132 -14.19 21.03 -43.59
CA LEU A 132 -12.90 20.34 -43.60
C LEU A 132 -12.26 20.32 -42.21
N ILE A 133 -12.30 21.46 -41.51
CA ILE A 133 -11.82 21.57 -40.13
C ILE A 133 -12.60 20.63 -39.21
N GLN A 134 -13.93 20.54 -39.37
CA GLN A 134 -14.77 19.67 -38.55
C GLN A 134 -14.41 18.18 -38.74
N GLU A 135 -14.27 17.73 -39.99
CA GLU A 135 -13.90 16.36 -40.34
C GLU A 135 -12.51 15.98 -39.78
N ILE A 136 -11.53 16.89 -39.92
CA ILE A 136 -10.17 16.69 -39.43
C ILE A 136 -10.11 16.65 -37.89
N ILE A 137 -10.75 17.60 -37.20
CA ILE A 137 -10.80 17.64 -35.73
C ILE A 137 -11.46 16.38 -35.19
N TRP A 138 -12.57 15.95 -35.80
CA TRP A 138 -13.28 14.75 -35.38
C TRP A 138 -12.40 13.51 -35.51
N THR A 139 -11.74 13.33 -36.66
CA THR A 139 -10.81 12.22 -36.92
C THR A 139 -9.63 12.24 -35.93
N LEU A 140 -8.99 13.40 -35.72
CA LEU A 140 -7.90 13.57 -34.76
C LEU A 140 -8.32 13.25 -33.33
N SER A 141 -9.56 13.53 -32.94
CA SER A 141 -10.06 13.21 -31.59
C SER A 141 -10.13 11.70 -31.32
N GLN A 142 -10.36 10.89 -32.34
CA GLN A 142 -10.31 9.43 -32.23
C GLN A 142 -8.86 8.92 -32.19
N LEU A 143 -7.98 9.51 -33.00
CA LEU A 143 -6.55 9.18 -33.00
C LEU A 143 -5.88 9.55 -31.67
N ALA A 144 -6.23 10.69 -31.07
CA ALA A 144 -5.69 11.17 -29.80
C ALA A 144 -5.90 10.20 -28.63
N GLN A 145 -6.93 9.35 -28.70
CA GLN A 145 -7.22 8.35 -27.68
C GLN A 145 -6.40 7.05 -27.83
N ARG A 146 -5.68 6.87 -28.95
CA ARG A 146 -4.97 5.61 -29.27
C ARG A 146 -3.50 5.81 -29.65
N ASP A 147 -3.13 6.95 -30.21
CA ASP A 147 -1.75 7.28 -30.54
C ASP A 147 -0.99 7.73 -29.27
N SER A 148 -0.19 6.83 -28.69
CA SER A 148 0.63 7.13 -27.51
C SER A 148 1.64 8.27 -27.74
N LYS A 149 1.96 8.58 -29.01
CA LYS A 149 2.85 9.66 -29.41
C LYS A 149 2.11 10.90 -29.90
N PHE A 150 0.79 10.97 -29.76
CA PHE A 150 -0.04 12.11 -30.25
C PHE A 150 0.54 13.46 -29.82
N SER A 151 0.71 13.66 -28.51
CA SER A 151 1.18 14.94 -27.95
C SER A 151 2.60 15.28 -28.39
N LEU A 152 3.47 14.28 -28.57
CA LEU A 152 4.81 14.48 -29.09
C LEU A 152 4.78 14.95 -30.56
N LYS A 153 3.98 14.29 -31.42
CA LYS A 153 3.83 14.63 -32.84
C LYS A 153 3.25 16.04 -33.01
N THR A 154 2.19 16.38 -32.27
CA THR A 154 1.59 17.72 -32.28
C THR A 154 2.59 18.80 -31.85
N ARG A 155 3.42 18.52 -30.84
CA ARG A 155 4.45 19.45 -30.36
C ARG A 155 5.54 19.71 -31.40
N LEU A 156 6.04 18.67 -32.05
CA LEU A 156 7.08 18.79 -33.08
C LEU A 156 6.62 19.59 -34.30
N LEU A 157 5.31 19.61 -34.57
CA LEU A 157 4.69 20.43 -35.62
C LEU A 157 4.36 21.86 -35.20
N GLY A 158 4.63 22.24 -33.94
CA GLY A 158 4.24 23.56 -33.41
C GLY A 158 2.74 23.77 -33.21
N ALA A 159 1.92 22.73 -33.37
CA ALA A 159 0.46 22.83 -33.45
C ALA A 159 -0.26 22.75 -32.09
N VAL A 160 0.46 22.77 -30.97
CA VAL A 160 -0.18 22.70 -29.62
C VAL A 160 -1.09 23.91 -29.38
N LYS A 161 -0.63 25.11 -29.77
CA LYS A 161 -1.39 26.36 -29.65
C LYS A 161 -2.59 26.41 -30.60
N THR A 162 -2.48 25.77 -31.76
CA THR A 162 -3.57 25.60 -32.74
C THR A 162 -4.79 24.94 -32.11
N PHE A 163 -4.60 23.86 -31.34
CA PHE A 163 -5.71 23.19 -30.65
C PHE A 163 -6.30 24.01 -29.50
N HIS A 164 -5.48 24.81 -28.81
CA HIS A 164 -6.01 25.77 -27.83
C HIS A 164 -6.84 26.86 -28.52
N TYR A 165 -6.40 27.37 -29.66
CA TYR A 165 -7.15 28.33 -30.46
C TYR A 165 -8.51 27.76 -30.93
N PHE A 166 -8.55 26.51 -31.40
CA PHE A 166 -9.82 25.84 -31.72
C PHE A 166 -10.73 25.69 -30.50
N LEU A 167 -10.17 25.37 -29.32
CA LEU A 167 -10.96 25.34 -28.10
C LEU A 167 -11.56 26.71 -27.77
N LYS A 168 -10.81 27.81 -27.96
CA LYS A 168 -11.34 29.18 -27.81
C LYS A 168 -12.47 29.45 -28.80
N ALA A 169 -12.30 29.10 -30.07
CA ALA A 169 -13.31 29.34 -31.10
C ALA A 169 -14.60 28.52 -30.89
N TYR A 170 -14.48 27.29 -30.40
CA TYR A 170 -15.58 26.31 -30.35
C TYR A 170 -16.02 25.93 -28.92
N HIS A 171 -15.67 26.72 -27.91
CA HIS A 171 -15.99 26.44 -26.49
C HIS A 171 -17.51 26.35 -26.19
N ASN A 172 -18.37 26.91 -27.04
CA ASN A 172 -19.84 26.83 -26.95
C ASN A 172 -20.47 26.00 -28.09
N HIS A 173 -19.67 25.41 -28.98
CA HIS A 173 -20.17 24.70 -30.16
C HIS A 173 -20.67 23.30 -29.81
N ALA A 174 -21.95 23.01 -30.07
CA ALA A 174 -22.61 21.78 -29.62
C ALA A 174 -21.90 20.47 -30.05
N LYS A 175 -21.50 20.38 -31.32
CA LYS A 175 -20.86 19.19 -31.93
C LYS A 175 -19.35 19.09 -31.71
N LEU A 176 -18.61 20.19 -31.89
CA LEU A 176 -17.13 20.19 -31.90
C LEU A 176 -16.48 20.26 -30.52
N LEU A 177 -17.19 20.73 -29.48
CA LEU A 177 -16.61 20.83 -28.14
C LEU A 177 -16.12 19.47 -27.63
N HIS A 178 -16.88 18.38 -27.83
CA HIS A 178 -16.48 17.06 -27.36
C HIS A 178 -15.19 16.53 -28.04
N PRO A 179 -15.08 16.50 -29.38
CA PRO A 179 -13.83 16.16 -30.07
C PRO A 179 -12.62 17.00 -29.62
N ILE A 180 -12.80 18.31 -29.46
CA ILE A 180 -11.70 19.21 -29.06
C ILE A 180 -11.26 18.93 -27.61
N LEU A 181 -12.20 18.63 -26.71
CA LEU A 181 -11.88 18.23 -25.34
C LEU A 181 -11.10 16.92 -25.27
N LEU A 182 -11.37 15.95 -26.15
CA LEU A 182 -10.58 14.70 -26.24
C LEU A 182 -9.13 14.98 -26.65
N ILE A 183 -8.93 15.83 -27.65
CA ILE A 183 -7.60 16.26 -28.09
C ILE A 183 -6.89 17.01 -26.95
N THR A 184 -7.61 17.93 -26.29
CA THR A 184 -7.07 18.73 -25.18
C THR A 184 -6.71 17.84 -23.97
N LYS A 185 -7.49 16.80 -23.67
CA LYS A 185 -7.17 15.78 -22.65
C LYS A 185 -5.84 15.10 -22.98
N ALA A 186 -5.67 14.61 -24.21
CA ALA A 186 -4.43 13.95 -24.64
C ALA A 186 -3.20 14.88 -24.54
N LEU A 187 -3.34 16.15 -24.98
CA LEU A 187 -2.27 17.14 -24.87
C LEU A 187 -1.98 17.53 -23.42
N SER A 188 -2.98 17.59 -22.55
CA SER A 188 -2.79 17.96 -21.13
C SER A 188 -2.14 16.85 -20.31
N ARG A 189 -2.35 15.57 -20.68
CA ARG A 189 -1.72 14.41 -20.01
C ARG A 189 -0.19 14.40 -20.14
N ASN A 190 0.36 14.96 -21.23
CA ASN A 190 1.82 15.07 -21.41
C ASN A 190 2.37 16.37 -20.80
N SER A 191 3.38 16.26 -19.95
CA SER A 191 3.94 17.38 -19.18
C SER A 191 4.46 18.54 -20.05
N ASN A 192 5.08 18.24 -21.19
CA ASN A 192 5.67 19.26 -22.07
C ASN A 192 4.59 20.05 -22.80
N THR A 193 3.61 19.38 -23.41
CA THR A 193 2.49 20.05 -24.09
C THR A 193 1.58 20.77 -23.11
N SER A 194 1.34 20.19 -21.92
CA SER A 194 0.62 20.82 -20.82
C SER A 194 1.26 22.16 -20.41
N ALA A 195 2.59 22.22 -20.32
CA ALA A 195 3.30 23.47 -20.03
C ALA A 195 3.12 24.52 -21.14
N VAL A 196 3.11 24.11 -22.41
CA VAL A 196 2.85 25.02 -23.55
C VAL A 196 1.42 25.57 -23.48
N LEU A 197 0.42 24.71 -23.28
CA LEU A 197 -0.98 25.11 -23.15
C LEU A 197 -1.20 26.06 -21.96
N ALA A 198 -0.58 25.78 -20.82
CA ALA A 198 -0.65 26.62 -19.63
C ALA A 198 -0.08 28.02 -19.90
N LYS A 199 1.09 28.13 -20.52
CA LYS A 199 1.70 29.42 -20.92
C LYS A 199 0.88 30.18 -21.94
N ASP A 200 0.13 29.47 -22.78
CA ASP A 200 -0.76 30.06 -23.80
C ASP A 200 -2.11 30.53 -23.22
N GLY A 201 -2.38 30.27 -21.94
CA GLY A 201 -3.56 30.74 -21.22
C GLY A 201 -4.76 29.78 -21.25
N ILE A 202 -4.54 28.47 -21.44
CA ILE A 202 -5.65 27.49 -21.55
C ILE A 202 -6.62 27.47 -20.37
N VAL A 203 -6.14 27.79 -19.17
CA VAL A 203 -6.99 27.81 -17.96
C VAL A 203 -8.17 28.77 -18.13
N THR A 204 -7.94 29.97 -18.65
CA THR A 204 -9.02 30.95 -18.91
C THR A 204 -10.04 30.46 -19.93
N THR A 205 -9.62 29.67 -20.92
CA THR A 205 -10.52 29.04 -21.88
C THR A 205 -11.32 27.91 -21.23
N MET A 206 -10.67 27.09 -20.39
CA MET A 206 -11.32 26.01 -19.65
C MET A 206 -12.34 26.54 -18.62
N GLU A 207 -12.11 27.71 -18.02
CA GLU A 207 -13.08 28.40 -17.16
C GLU A 207 -14.38 28.72 -17.92
N LYS A 208 -14.28 29.25 -19.15
CA LYS A 208 -15.43 29.51 -20.02
C LYS A 208 -16.15 28.22 -20.42
N VAL A 209 -15.39 27.17 -20.75
CA VAL A 209 -15.95 25.84 -21.06
C VAL A 209 -16.72 25.28 -19.87
N LEU A 210 -16.15 25.34 -18.67
CA LEU A 210 -16.80 24.86 -17.45
C LEU A 210 -18.07 25.66 -17.13
N SER A 211 -18.03 26.98 -17.28
CA SER A 211 -19.19 27.86 -17.08
C SER A 211 -20.32 27.56 -18.09
N ASN A 212 -19.97 27.24 -19.34
CA ASN A 212 -20.94 26.89 -20.38
C ASN A 212 -21.57 25.50 -20.20
N ILE A 213 -20.80 24.52 -19.73
CA ILE A 213 -21.30 23.16 -19.47
C ILE A 213 -22.17 23.14 -18.21
N GLY A 214 -21.82 23.95 -17.21
CA GLY A 214 -22.49 24.00 -15.91
C GLY A 214 -22.26 22.71 -15.10
N PHE A 215 -23.26 22.35 -14.31
CA PHE A 215 -23.18 21.22 -13.38
C PHE A 215 -23.62 19.89 -14.00
N THR A 216 -24.31 19.92 -15.15
CA THR A 216 -24.96 18.73 -15.73
C THR A 216 -23.96 17.60 -15.94
N PRO A 217 -24.12 16.47 -15.23
CA PRO A 217 -23.26 15.30 -15.34
C PRO A 217 -23.23 14.82 -16.78
N SER A 218 -22.09 15.02 -17.44
CA SER A 218 -21.93 14.76 -18.86
C SER A 218 -20.49 14.36 -19.17
N VAL A 219 -20.31 13.66 -20.29
CA VAL A 219 -18.96 13.32 -20.79
C VAL A 219 -18.10 14.57 -20.95
N LYS A 220 -18.69 15.69 -21.38
CA LYS A 220 -18.00 16.98 -21.54
C LYS A 220 -17.51 17.54 -20.20
N LEU A 221 -18.35 17.49 -19.15
CA LEU A 221 -17.95 17.91 -17.80
C LEU A 221 -16.81 17.04 -17.27
N ARG A 222 -16.92 15.71 -17.40
CA ARG A 222 -15.85 14.78 -16.99
C ARG A 222 -14.52 15.10 -17.69
N LEU A 223 -14.53 15.20 -19.03
CA LEU A 223 -13.32 15.57 -19.79
C LEU A 223 -12.73 16.92 -19.34
N THR A 224 -13.59 17.91 -19.09
CA THR A 224 -13.18 19.24 -18.59
C THR A 224 -12.46 19.13 -17.25
N LEU A 225 -12.99 18.36 -16.30
CA LEU A 225 -12.36 18.16 -14.99
C LEU A 225 -11.07 17.32 -15.07
N ASN A 226 -10.99 16.34 -15.98
CA ASN A 226 -9.75 15.61 -16.25
C ASN A 226 -8.65 16.56 -16.76
N ILE A 227 -8.99 17.47 -17.68
CA ILE A 227 -8.04 18.47 -18.19
C ILE A 227 -7.55 19.38 -17.06
N PHE A 228 -8.44 19.92 -16.21
CA PHE A 228 -8.04 20.70 -15.03
C PHE A 228 -7.11 19.91 -14.10
N SER A 229 -7.39 18.63 -13.86
CA SER A 229 -6.54 17.75 -13.06
C SER A 229 -5.15 17.55 -13.67
N TYR A 230 -5.04 17.30 -14.98
CA TYR A 230 -3.74 17.15 -15.62
C TYR A 230 -2.95 18.47 -15.66
N LEU A 231 -3.62 19.60 -15.90
CA LEU A 231 -3.01 20.92 -15.86
C LEU A 231 -2.50 21.25 -14.46
N SER A 232 -3.27 20.93 -13.41
CA SER A 232 -2.85 21.16 -12.03
C SER A 232 -1.65 20.32 -11.65
N LYS A 233 -1.46 19.11 -12.21
CA LYS A 233 -0.24 18.30 -12.00
C LYS A 233 1.01 18.96 -12.57
N ASN A 234 0.91 19.78 -13.62
CA ASN A 234 2.05 20.53 -14.18
C ASN A 234 2.40 21.80 -13.38
N LYS A 235 3.69 22.14 -13.19
CA LYS A 235 4.12 23.37 -12.48
C LYS A 235 3.52 24.65 -13.07
N HIS A 236 3.55 24.82 -14.40
CA HIS A 236 3.03 26.00 -15.08
C HIS A 236 1.50 26.01 -15.07
N GLY A 237 0.89 24.85 -15.31
CA GLY A 237 -0.57 24.70 -15.27
C GLY A 237 -1.12 24.99 -13.88
N ARG A 238 -0.49 24.47 -12.82
CA ARG A 238 -0.84 24.79 -11.42
C ARG A 238 -0.76 26.27 -11.12
N LYS A 239 0.32 26.96 -11.54
CA LYS A 239 0.44 28.41 -11.37
C LYS A 239 -0.68 29.16 -12.11
N ALA A 240 -1.06 28.70 -13.29
CA ALA A 240 -2.17 29.28 -14.05
C ALA A 240 -3.53 29.00 -13.39
N VAL A 241 -3.79 27.79 -12.89
CA VAL A 241 -5.01 27.45 -12.15
C VAL A 241 -5.08 28.23 -10.84
N ARG A 242 -3.95 28.42 -10.14
CA ARG A 242 -3.79 29.26 -8.93
C ARG A 242 -4.11 30.75 -9.15
N SER A 243 -4.14 31.23 -10.38
CA SER A 243 -4.53 32.62 -10.62
C SER A 243 -5.92 32.89 -10.03
N LEU A 244 -6.18 34.13 -9.61
CA LEU A 244 -7.42 34.54 -8.95
C LEU A 244 -8.69 34.11 -9.72
N SER A 245 -8.64 34.03 -11.06
CA SER A 245 -9.78 33.57 -11.86
C SER A 245 -10.00 32.05 -11.81
N GLY A 246 -8.93 31.25 -11.92
CA GLY A 246 -9.03 29.80 -12.09
C GLY A 246 -9.54 29.08 -10.86
N VAL A 247 -8.97 29.42 -9.70
CA VAL A 247 -9.42 28.85 -8.43
C VAL A 247 -10.83 29.35 -8.08
N ALA A 248 -11.16 30.62 -8.36
CA ALA A 248 -12.48 31.17 -8.05
C ALA A 248 -13.62 30.48 -8.80
N VAL A 249 -13.42 30.09 -10.06
CA VAL A 249 -14.43 29.33 -10.83
C VAL A 249 -14.65 27.93 -10.25
N LEU A 250 -13.58 27.23 -9.88
CA LEU A 250 -13.68 25.92 -9.24
C LEU A 250 -14.30 26.02 -7.84
N TYR A 251 -13.99 27.07 -7.09
CA TYR A 251 -14.60 27.35 -5.79
C TYR A 251 -16.09 27.66 -5.92
N LYS A 252 -16.48 28.52 -6.87
CA LYS A 252 -17.88 28.79 -7.20
C LYS A 252 -18.62 27.52 -7.62
N PHE A 253 -17.94 26.63 -8.36
CA PHE A 253 -18.48 25.31 -8.69
C PHE A 253 -18.76 24.52 -7.41
N CYS A 254 -17.83 24.44 -6.46
CA CYS A 254 -18.05 23.76 -5.18
C CYS A 254 -19.27 24.32 -4.44
N GLN A 255 -19.35 25.65 -4.31
CA GLN A 255 -20.43 26.33 -3.57
C GLN A 255 -21.81 26.23 -4.23
N SER A 256 -21.87 26.09 -5.56
CA SER A 256 -23.13 26.05 -6.33
C SER A 256 -23.49 24.64 -6.82
N CYS A 257 -22.70 23.62 -6.47
CA CYS A 257 -22.94 22.25 -6.91
C CYS A 257 -24.22 21.70 -6.26
N PRO A 258 -25.17 21.11 -7.02
CA PRO A 258 -26.41 20.57 -6.46
C PRO A 258 -26.20 19.47 -5.42
N GLU A 259 -27.06 19.42 -4.41
CA GLU A 259 -27.04 18.40 -3.35
C GLU A 259 -27.74 17.09 -3.77
N ASP A 260 -27.22 16.44 -4.82
CA ASP A 260 -27.72 15.16 -5.31
C ASP A 260 -26.59 14.12 -5.46
N LYS A 261 -26.92 12.83 -5.30
CA LYS A 261 -25.97 11.72 -5.29
C LYS A 261 -25.14 11.69 -6.57
N LEU A 262 -25.77 12.05 -7.68
CA LEU A 262 -25.15 12.09 -9.00
C LEU A 262 -23.96 13.07 -9.08
N TYR A 263 -23.92 14.07 -8.19
CA TYR A 263 -22.92 15.14 -8.20
C TYR A 263 -21.80 14.96 -7.18
N ASP A 264 -21.90 14.01 -6.23
CA ASP A 264 -20.91 13.92 -5.16
C ASP A 264 -19.52 13.51 -5.64
N GLN A 265 -19.45 12.59 -6.61
CA GLN A 265 -18.19 12.22 -7.25
C GLN A 265 -17.59 13.42 -8.01
N ILE A 266 -18.43 14.22 -8.64
CA ILE A 266 -18.02 15.42 -9.37
C ILE A 266 -17.49 16.46 -8.38
N LEU A 267 -18.20 16.70 -7.28
CA LEU A 267 -17.76 17.62 -6.23
C LEU A 267 -16.44 17.16 -5.62
N ALA A 268 -16.32 15.89 -5.22
CA ALA A 268 -15.09 15.36 -4.64
C ALA A 268 -13.89 15.55 -5.57
N ARG A 269 -14.09 15.36 -6.89
CA ARG A 269 -13.08 15.63 -7.92
C ARG A 269 -12.69 17.10 -7.98
N VAL A 270 -13.65 18.02 -7.95
CA VAL A 270 -13.38 19.47 -7.97
C VAL A 270 -12.68 19.91 -6.69
N CYS A 271 -13.14 19.51 -5.51
CA CYS A 271 -12.48 19.76 -4.23
C CYS A 271 -11.05 19.24 -4.23
N GLY A 272 -10.81 18.04 -4.76
CA GLY A 272 -9.47 17.47 -4.92
C GLY A 272 -8.55 18.30 -5.83
N ILE A 273 -9.07 18.83 -6.94
CA ILE A 273 -8.32 19.74 -7.82
C ILE A 273 -8.00 21.06 -7.10
N VAL A 274 -8.99 21.64 -6.39
CA VAL A 274 -8.81 22.89 -5.64
C VAL A 274 -7.74 22.70 -4.56
N ASN A 275 -7.90 21.70 -3.67
CA ASN A 275 -6.93 21.42 -2.60
C ASN A 275 -5.52 21.16 -3.12
N PHE A 276 -5.39 20.52 -4.29
CA PHE A 276 -4.10 20.32 -4.93
C PHE A 276 -3.48 21.58 -5.53
N CYS A 277 -4.32 22.55 -5.91
CA CYS A 277 -3.92 23.85 -6.42
C CYS A 277 -3.70 24.88 -5.33
N LEU A 278 -4.28 24.77 -4.13
CA LEU A 278 -4.04 25.71 -3.04
C LEU A 278 -2.57 25.72 -2.60
N GLU A 279 -2.16 26.79 -1.90
CA GLU A 279 -0.83 26.84 -1.29
C GLU A 279 -0.67 25.69 -0.31
N ARG A 280 0.48 25.03 -0.40
CA ARG A 280 0.72 23.79 0.32
C ARG A 280 1.24 24.13 1.69
N LYS A 281 0.61 23.58 2.72
CA LYS A 281 1.03 23.74 4.11
C LYS A 281 2.04 22.65 4.47
N THR A 282 3.04 22.99 5.27
CA THR A 282 3.86 21.99 5.95
C THR A 282 3.08 21.48 7.17
N LEU A 283 3.32 20.24 7.58
CA LEU A 283 2.76 19.75 8.83
C LEU A 283 3.23 20.67 9.98
N PRO A 284 2.42 20.88 11.04
CA PRO A 284 2.75 21.78 12.15
C PRO A 284 3.75 21.14 13.16
N VAL A 285 4.80 20.51 12.63
CA VAL A 285 5.91 19.89 13.35
C VAL A 285 7.22 20.42 12.78
N GLU A 286 8.27 20.52 13.61
CA GLU A 286 9.57 21.05 13.16
C GLU A 286 10.23 20.16 12.11
N GLU A 287 10.22 18.85 12.34
CA GLU A 287 10.73 17.83 11.42
C GLU A 287 9.67 16.78 11.14
N THR A 288 9.51 16.36 9.88
CA THR A 288 8.51 15.33 9.51
C THR A 288 8.94 13.91 9.89
N CYS A 289 10.24 13.64 10.04
CA CYS A 289 10.72 12.37 10.53
C CYS A 289 10.48 12.23 12.03
N ASN A 290 10.41 10.99 12.50
CA ASN A 290 10.39 10.71 13.92
C ASN A 290 11.66 11.29 14.59
N PRO A 291 11.54 12.02 15.72
CA PRO A 291 12.70 12.51 16.46
C PRO A 291 13.60 11.38 17.00
N ALA A 292 13.04 10.17 17.14
CA ALA A 292 13.76 8.96 17.48
C ALA A 292 14.43 8.32 16.25
N LYS A 293 15.71 7.93 16.37
CA LYS A 293 16.45 7.19 15.34
C LYS A 293 17.24 6.03 15.95
N PHE A 294 17.19 4.86 15.33
CA PHE A 294 18.09 3.75 15.68
C PHE A 294 19.35 3.82 14.84
N VAL A 295 20.51 3.61 15.47
CA VAL A 295 21.78 3.36 14.77
C VAL A 295 21.75 1.92 14.28
N LEU A 296 21.74 1.73 12.95
CA LEU A 296 21.80 0.40 12.36
C LEU A 296 23.24 -0.14 12.41
N PRO A 297 23.48 -1.43 12.71
CA PRO A 297 24.81 -2.01 12.71
C PRO A 297 25.47 -1.87 11.33
N ASN A 298 26.72 -1.38 11.29
CA ASN A 298 27.54 -1.06 10.11
C ASN A 298 27.25 -1.93 8.87
N VAL A 299 26.39 -1.44 7.98
CA VAL A 299 26.43 -1.83 6.57
C VAL A 299 27.60 -1.05 5.98
N SER A 300 28.65 -1.74 5.54
CA SER A 300 29.86 -1.10 5.00
C SER A 300 29.52 -0.06 3.94
N ASP A 301 29.94 1.18 4.16
CA ASP A 301 29.74 2.36 3.30
C ASP A 301 30.33 2.26 1.88
N SER A 302 30.90 1.12 1.48
CA SER A 302 31.45 0.90 0.14
C SER A 302 30.40 0.56 -0.93
N VAL A 303 29.11 0.40 -0.57
CA VAL A 303 28.00 0.14 -1.52
C VAL A 303 27.05 1.33 -1.66
N LEU A 304 27.12 2.32 -0.77
CA LEU A 304 26.32 3.54 -0.85
C LEU A 304 27.22 4.69 -1.28
N GLY A 305 27.26 4.92 -2.58
CA GLY A 305 27.91 6.08 -3.17
C GLY A 305 27.40 7.38 -2.52
N ASP A 306 28.33 8.04 -1.85
CA ASP A 306 28.37 9.41 -1.36
C ASP A 306 27.20 10.31 -1.80
N LYS A 307 26.18 10.44 -0.92
CA LYS A 307 25.32 11.62 -0.81
C LYS A 307 24.90 11.82 0.64
N SER A 308 25.47 12.84 1.25
CA SER A 308 24.89 13.49 2.42
C SER A 308 23.42 13.86 2.16
N SER A 309 22.56 13.55 3.14
CA SER A 309 21.10 13.79 3.17
C SER A 309 20.21 13.01 2.18
N SER A 310 20.00 11.72 2.44
CA SER A 310 18.81 11.00 1.96
C SER A 310 18.46 9.83 2.89
N PRO A 311 17.18 9.64 3.29
CA PRO A 311 16.78 8.45 4.03
C PRO A 311 16.98 7.21 3.14
N LEU A 312 17.48 6.13 3.77
CA LEU A 312 17.73 4.82 3.16
C LEU A 312 16.53 4.42 2.29
N ARG A 313 16.79 4.15 1.00
CA ARG A 313 15.80 3.48 0.14
C ARG A 313 15.61 2.08 0.69
N ASP A 314 14.44 1.84 1.27
CA ASP A 314 13.99 0.51 1.62
C ASP A 314 13.94 -0.34 0.35
N THR A 315 14.65 -1.47 0.36
CA THR A 315 14.72 -2.43 -0.76
C THR A 315 13.79 -3.62 -0.54
N THR A 316 12.88 -3.56 0.43
CA THR A 316 11.75 -4.48 0.43
C THR A 316 11.00 -4.31 -0.88
N PRO A 317 10.70 -5.40 -1.61
CA PRO A 317 9.71 -5.34 -2.67
C PRO A 317 8.43 -4.84 -2.03
N ASP A 318 8.14 -3.58 -2.29
CA ASP A 318 6.84 -2.98 -2.10
C ASP A 318 5.82 -3.97 -2.68
N PHE A 319 5.15 -4.74 -1.81
CA PHE A 319 3.81 -5.25 -2.10
C PHE A 319 2.85 -4.04 -2.01
N ASP A 320 3.19 -2.99 -2.77
CA ASP A 320 2.34 -1.86 -3.05
C ASP A 320 1.37 -2.41 -4.11
N GLU A 321 0.25 -2.94 -3.62
CA GLU A 321 -0.92 -3.17 -4.45
C GLU A 321 -1.20 -1.85 -5.19
N GLY A 322 -0.87 -1.81 -6.48
CA GLY A 322 -1.62 -1.06 -7.49
C GLY A 322 -1.74 0.46 -7.35
N ASP A 323 -1.16 1.14 -6.37
CA ASP A 323 -1.46 2.55 -6.06
C ASP A 323 -0.75 3.56 -7.00
N SER A 324 -0.90 3.35 -8.31
CA SER A 324 -0.79 4.42 -9.28
C SER A 324 -1.93 5.43 -9.03
N GLU A 325 -1.61 6.73 -9.00
CA GLU A 325 -2.62 7.82 -8.91
C GLU A 325 -3.68 7.79 -10.04
N ASP A 326 -3.57 6.84 -10.98
CA ASP A 326 -4.46 6.64 -12.10
C ASP A 326 -5.70 5.79 -11.70
N GLU A 327 -5.65 4.90 -10.69
CA GLU A 327 -6.78 3.98 -10.39
C GLU A 327 -8.02 4.69 -9.82
N LEU A 328 -7.91 5.56 -8.82
CA LEU A 328 -9.10 6.30 -8.30
C LEU A 328 -9.67 7.35 -9.28
N LEU A 329 -8.95 7.71 -10.35
CA LEU A 329 -9.42 8.64 -11.38
C LEU A 329 -9.98 7.94 -12.62
N ASP A 330 -9.61 6.67 -12.84
CA ASP A 330 -10.08 5.82 -13.94
C ASP A 330 -11.18 4.83 -13.50
N ASP A 331 -11.32 4.50 -12.20
CA ASP A 331 -12.36 3.61 -11.62
C ASP A 331 -13.81 4.12 -11.76
N LEU A 332 -14.01 5.34 -12.29
CA LEU A 332 -15.31 5.95 -12.53
C LEU A 332 -15.59 6.19 -14.03
N GLU A 333 -14.81 5.60 -14.94
CA GLU A 333 -15.09 5.60 -16.38
C GLU A 333 -16.20 4.61 -16.80
N GLU A 334 -16.67 3.68 -15.94
CA GLU A 334 -17.69 2.68 -16.31
C GLU A 334 -19.04 2.86 -15.59
N ASP A 335 -19.91 3.68 -16.20
CA ASP A 335 -21.35 3.41 -16.21
C ASP A 335 -21.79 3.58 -17.67
N GLY A 336 -21.74 2.48 -18.44
CA GLY A 336 -22.13 2.45 -19.84
C GLY A 336 -21.37 1.50 -20.77
N VAL A 337 -20.47 0.64 -20.27
CA VAL A 337 -19.87 -0.44 -21.07
C VAL A 337 -19.92 -1.74 -20.29
N VAL A 338 -20.58 -2.72 -20.90
CA VAL A 338 -20.67 -4.11 -20.44
C VAL A 338 -19.26 -4.70 -20.35
N GLN A 339 -18.77 -4.96 -19.14
CA GLN A 339 -17.65 -5.86 -18.90
C GLN A 339 -17.97 -7.25 -19.45
N VAL A 340 -17.09 -7.74 -20.33
CA VAL A 340 -16.87 -9.18 -20.51
C VAL A 340 -15.37 -9.42 -20.41
N GLN A 341 -15.02 -10.05 -19.30
CA GLN A 341 -13.99 -11.06 -19.08
C GLN A 341 -12.76 -11.14 -20.01
N GLY A 342 -11.61 -11.20 -19.35
CA GLY A 342 -10.50 -12.09 -19.72
C GLY A 342 -9.19 -11.35 -19.99
N VAL A 343 -8.35 -11.20 -18.95
CA VAL A 343 -6.99 -11.76 -18.84
C VAL A 343 -6.54 -11.48 -17.40
N ASP A 344 -6.40 -12.54 -16.60
CA ASP A 344 -5.75 -12.51 -15.30
C ASP A 344 -4.25 -12.18 -15.47
N PRO A 345 -3.63 -11.41 -14.56
CA PRO A 345 -2.18 -11.38 -14.43
C PRO A 345 -1.65 -12.80 -14.14
N ASP A 346 -0.46 -13.06 -14.63
CA ASP A 346 0.24 -14.34 -14.55
C ASP A 346 0.45 -14.80 -13.07
N GLU A 347 -0.47 -15.62 -12.53
CA GLU A 347 -0.29 -16.36 -11.27
C GLU A 347 0.87 -17.37 -11.32
N SER A 348 1.51 -17.61 -12.47
CA SER A 348 2.80 -18.32 -12.51
C SER A 348 4.01 -17.47 -12.08
N LYS A 349 3.82 -16.19 -11.72
CA LYS A 349 4.83 -15.43 -10.96
C LYS A 349 4.62 -15.46 -9.44
N ILE A 350 3.61 -16.16 -8.94
CA ILE A 350 3.46 -16.55 -7.52
C ILE A 350 3.62 -18.07 -7.37
N LEU A 351 4.42 -18.70 -8.23
CA LEU A 351 5.25 -19.76 -7.69
C LEU A 351 6.32 -19.04 -6.89
N PRO A 352 6.56 -19.38 -5.61
CA PRO A 352 7.77 -18.93 -4.96
C PRO A 352 8.89 -19.25 -5.95
N GLN A 353 9.68 -18.24 -6.37
CA GLN A 353 11.02 -18.54 -6.88
C GLN A 353 11.52 -19.58 -5.90
N ILE A 354 11.75 -20.82 -6.36
CA ILE A 354 12.27 -21.88 -5.50
C ILE A 354 13.50 -21.22 -4.89
N ALA A 355 13.35 -20.81 -3.63
CA ALA A 355 14.40 -20.10 -2.95
C ALA A 355 15.55 -21.07 -3.05
N LYS A 356 16.68 -20.64 -3.63
CA LYS A 356 17.89 -21.48 -3.67
C LYS A 356 17.97 -22.14 -2.31
N GLU A 357 17.87 -23.47 -2.28
CA GLU A 357 17.83 -24.23 -1.04
C GLU A 357 18.95 -23.69 -0.17
N ARG A 358 18.58 -23.10 0.99
CA ARG A 358 19.58 -22.62 1.92
C ARG A 358 20.43 -23.82 2.29
N ASN A 359 21.74 -23.66 2.26
CA ASN A 359 22.62 -24.78 2.59
C ASN A 359 22.33 -25.22 4.03
N VAL A 360 22.55 -26.50 4.35
CA VAL A 360 22.43 -27.02 5.72
C VAL A 360 23.25 -26.18 6.70
N ASP A 361 24.34 -25.57 6.24
CA ASP A 361 25.13 -24.61 7.02
C ASP A 361 24.37 -23.33 7.39
N ASP A 362 23.52 -22.80 6.50
CA ASP A 362 22.66 -21.63 6.77
C ASP A 362 21.53 -21.98 7.76
N LEU A 363 21.19 -23.27 7.86
CA LEU A 363 20.20 -23.77 8.81
C LEU A 363 20.79 -24.07 10.20
N LYS A 364 22.12 -24.17 10.33
CA LYS A 364 22.79 -24.41 11.64
C LYS A 364 22.47 -23.33 12.66
N MET A 365 22.25 -22.08 12.23
CA MET A 365 21.86 -21.01 13.16
C MET A 365 20.53 -21.28 13.87
N TYR A 366 19.63 -22.07 13.27
CA TYR A 366 18.33 -22.41 13.85
C TYR A 366 18.40 -23.56 14.86
N SER A 367 19.50 -24.32 14.89
CA SER A 367 19.70 -25.43 15.83
C SER A 367 19.61 -24.98 17.30
N ASN A 368 20.03 -23.75 17.59
CA ASN A 368 19.94 -23.14 18.92
C ASN A 368 18.49 -22.93 19.40
N PHE A 369 17.52 -22.86 18.48
CA PHE A 369 16.11 -22.57 18.76
C PHE A 369 15.21 -23.81 18.74
N CYS A 370 15.74 -24.96 18.30
CA CYS A 370 15.03 -26.24 18.25
C CYS A 370 15.73 -27.29 19.14
N LYS A 371 16.06 -26.93 20.39
CA LYS A 371 16.82 -27.79 21.29
C LYS A 371 16.10 -29.10 21.61
N GLU A 372 14.78 -29.09 21.61
CA GLU A 372 13.94 -30.29 21.75
C GLU A 372 14.10 -31.27 20.58
N LEU A 373 14.57 -30.79 19.41
CA LEU A 373 14.91 -31.63 18.27
C LEU A 373 16.36 -32.15 18.28
N MET A 374 17.14 -31.83 19.33
CA MET A 374 18.59 -32.09 19.38
C MET A 374 19.07 -32.90 20.60
N GLN A 375 18.18 -33.44 21.44
CA GLN A 375 18.59 -34.25 22.59
C GLN A 375 19.01 -35.68 22.21
N GLU A 376 20.18 -35.81 21.58
CA GLU A 376 21.03 -37.00 21.65
C GLU A 376 22.54 -36.70 21.44
N PHE A 377 23.01 -35.50 21.83
CA PHE A 377 24.44 -35.19 21.89
C PHE A 377 24.92 -34.96 23.34
N GLY A 378 24.89 -36.02 24.16
CA GLY A 378 25.89 -36.23 25.22
C GLY A 378 26.83 -37.32 24.74
N GLU A 379 28.15 -37.34 24.93
CA GLU A 379 29.03 -36.70 25.91
C GLU A 379 30.42 -36.45 25.25
N ASN A 380 31.25 -35.61 25.89
CA ASN A 380 32.67 -35.36 25.62
C ASN A 380 33.05 -34.43 24.45
N ALA A 381 32.64 -33.17 24.57
CA ALA A 381 33.40 -32.06 24.00
C ALA A 381 34.63 -31.74 24.87
N THR A 382 35.66 -32.58 24.85
CA THR A 382 37.02 -32.20 25.28
C THR A 382 38.05 -33.15 24.71
N THR A 383 39.14 -32.59 24.16
CA THR A 383 40.37 -33.20 23.60
C THR A 383 40.29 -33.79 22.18
N GLN A 384 40.58 -32.95 21.19
CA GLN A 384 41.32 -33.37 19.99
C GLN A 384 42.51 -32.43 19.78
N SER A 385 43.71 -32.91 20.12
CA SER A 385 44.93 -32.47 19.46
C SER A 385 45.83 -33.69 19.24
N ASN A 386 46.10 -33.95 17.96
CA ASN A 386 47.21 -34.74 17.41
C ASN A 386 47.27 -36.24 17.79
N PHE A 387 47.03 -37.12 16.81
CA PHE A 387 48.11 -37.83 16.12
C PHE A 387 47.58 -38.66 14.94
N SER A 388 48.52 -38.96 14.05
CA SER A 388 48.44 -39.38 12.65
C SER A 388 48.15 -40.86 12.36
N LYS A 389 47.67 -41.10 11.13
CA LYS A 389 47.88 -42.26 10.22
C LYS A 389 48.21 -43.63 10.84
N SER A 390 47.37 -44.64 10.57
CA SER A 390 47.72 -45.78 9.70
C SER A 390 46.55 -46.80 9.63
N GLN A 391 46.71 -47.80 8.78
CA GLN A 391 45.68 -48.59 8.11
C GLN A 391 45.17 -49.81 8.92
N THR A 392 44.06 -50.36 8.39
CA THR A 392 43.67 -51.79 8.29
C THR A 392 42.52 -52.35 9.14
N SER A 393 41.65 -53.06 8.41
CA SER A 393 40.72 -54.16 8.74
C SER A 393 39.54 -53.95 9.70
N SER A 394 38.37 -53.84 9.06
CA SER A 394 37.13 -54.60 9.31
C SER A 394 36.63 -54.78 10.74
N ASN A 395 35.58 -54.03 11.09
CA ASN A 395 34.40 -54.63 11.72
C ASN A 395 33.12 -53.92 11.25
N SER A 396 32.37 -54.61 10.40
CA SER A 396 31.10 -54.21 9.79
C SER A 396 29.97 -54.61 10.72
N ASN A 397 29.37 -53.63 11.42
CA ASN A 397 27.94 -53.62 11.79
C ASN A 397 27.47 -52.30 12.42
N SER A 398 28.38 -51.40 12.83
CA SER A 398 28.00 -50.05 13.31
C SER A 398 27.90 -48.97 12.21
N LYS A 399 28.53 -49.21 11.04
CA LYS A 399 28.51 -48.26 9.92
C LYS A 399 27.22 -48.32 9.07
N THR A 400 26.47 -49.42 9.12
CA THR A 400 25.23 -49.57 8.32
C THR A 400 24.07 -48.81 8.96
N MET A 401 23.93 -48.81 10.29
CA MET A 401 22.93 -48.01 11.01
C MET A 401 23.19 -46.49 10.94
N LEU A 402 24.45 -46.06 10.92
CA LEU A 402 24.81 -44.65 10.79
C LEU A 402 24.61 -44.12 9.35
N ARG A 403 24.78 -44.97 8.32
CA ARG A 403 24.50 -44.64 6.92
C ARG A 403 23.00 -44.58 6.64
N ILE A 404 22.22 -45.53 7.17
CA ILE A 404 20.76 -45.53 7.09
C ILE A 404 20.15 -44.31 7.82
N ARG A 405 20.74 -43.85 8.95
CA ARG A 405 20.32 -42.62 9.65
C ARG A 405 20.69 -41.32 8.89
N LYS A 406 21.87 -41.24 8.27
CA LYS A 406 22.28 -40.06 7.47
C LYS A 406 21.57 -39.96 6.12
N GLU A 407 21.23 -41.09 5.50
CA GLU A 407 20.38 -41.12 4.32
C GLU A 407 18.94 -40.78 4.70
N ARG A 408 18.36 -41.34 5.77
CA ARG A 408 16.99 -41.01 6.20
C ARG A 408 16.78 -39.55 6.60
N SER A 409 17.72 -38.86 7.23
CA SER A 409 17.57 -37.39 7.45
C SER A 409 17.59 -36.59 6.15
N LYS A 410 18.30 -37.06 5.10
CA LYS A 410 18.30 -36.45 3.78
C LYS A 410 17.03 -36.81 2.99
N THR A 411 16.54 -38.04 3.07
CA THR A 411 15.30 -38.48 2.42
C THR A 411 14.07 -37.87 3.10
N MET A 412 14.06 -37.72 4.42
CA MET A 412 12.95 -37.12 5.17
C MET A 412 12.83 -35.61 4.92
N MET A 413 13.95 -34.88 4.85
CA MET A 413 13.96 -33.46 4.43
C MET A 413 13.58 -33.29 2.95
N SER A 414 13.93 -34.25 2.10
CA SER A 414 13.56 -34.28 0.67
C SER A 414 12.11 -34.72 0.41
N GLU A 415 11.54 -35.60 1.23
CA GLU A 415 10.13 -36.05 1.13
C GLU A 415 9.16 -35.04 1.77
N LEU A 416 9.56 -34.33 2.83
CA LEU A 416 8.81 -33.19 3.39
C LEU A 416 8.66 -32.06 2.36
N TYR A 417 9.68 -31.87 1.52
CA TYR A 417 9.64 -30.90 0.42
C TYR A 417 8.68 -31.29 -0.71
N ASN A 418 8.49 -32.60 -0.97
CA ASN A 418 7.57 -33.07 -2.01
C ASN A 418 6.11 -33.24 -1.54
N LYS A 419 5.83 -33.21 -0.23
CA LYS A 419 4.47 -33.38 0.33
C LYS A 419 3.82 -32.09 0.85
N CYS A 420 4.55 -30.97 0.95
CA CYS A 420 4.00 -29.68 1.41
C CYS A 420 3.32 -28.83 0.32
N THR A 421 2.93 -29.43 -0.80
CA THR A 421 2.12 -28.78 -1.83
C THR A 421 0.89 -29.63 -2.08
N PHE A 422 -0.13 -29.51 -1.23
CA PHE A 422 -1.56 -29.73 -1.51
C PHE A 422 -2.35 -29.86 -0.20
N LEU A 423 -2.99 -28.77 0.24
CA LEU A 423 -4.21 -28.84 1.05
C LEU A 423 -5.15 -27.71 0.58
N ALA A 424 -5.82 -27.97 -0.55
CA ALA A 424 -7.02 -27.27 -0.95
C ALA A 424 -8.12 -28.30 -1.25
N LEU A 425 -9.11 -28.35 -0.35
CA LEU A 425 -10.54 -28.64 -0.52
C LEU A 425 -11.02 -29.99 -1.10
N ASP A 426 -11.78 -30.73 -0.27
CA ASP A 426 -13.03 -31.45 -0.60
C ASP A 426 -13.75 -31.74 0.75
N LYS A 427 -15.06 -31.57 1.04
CA LYS A 427 -16.25 -31.17 0.27
C LYS A 427 -17.42 -30.84 1.26
N GLY A 428 -18.13 -29.71 1.04
CA GLY A 428 -19.53 -29.41 1.45
C GLY A 428 -19.74 -28.71 2.82
N ARG A 429 -20.45 -27.58 2.98
CA ARG A 429 -21.42 -26.84 2.15
C ARG A 429 -21.55 -25.35 2.61
N TYR A 430 -21.73 -24.43 1.65
CA TYR A 430 -22.15 -23.00 1.69
C TYR A 430 -21.21 -21.99 2.41
N LEU A 431 -20.76 -20.87 1.84
CA LEU A 431 -21.43 -19.87 0.96
C LEU A 431 -20.60 -19.44 -0.27
N THR A 432 -21.32 -18.91 -1.26
CA THR A 432 -20.99 -18.62 -2.65
C THR A 432 -20.38 -17.23 -2.91
N THR A 433 -19.37 -17.13 -3.80
CA THR A 433 -19.27 -16.09 -4.86
C THR A 433 -18.30 -16.53 -5.98
N ASN A 434 -18.70 -16.31 -7.23
CA ASN A 434 -18.12 -16.83 -8.49
C ASN A 434 -16.92 -16.01 -9.02
N ILE A 435 -15.85 -16.67 -9.51
CA ILE A 435 -14.91 -16.10 -10.50
C ILE A 435 -14.49 -17.18 -11.53
N LYS A 436 -14.50 -16.83 -12.82
CA LYS A 436 -14.06 -17.64 -13.99
C LYS A 436 -12.88 -16.95 -14.69
N PHE A 437 -11.86 -17.71 -15.09
CA PHE A 437 -10.68 -17.25 -15.88
C PHE A 437 -10.53 -17.99 -17.21
N LEU A 438 -9.95 -17.30 -18.21
CA LEU A 438 -9.15 -17.71 -19.41
C LEU A 438 -9.08 -16.48 -20.38
N SER A 439 -8.06 -16.17 -21.21
CA SER A 439 -6.88 -16.88 -21.76
C SER A 439 -5.78 -15.92 -22.33
N LYS A 440 -4.54 -16.42 -22.46
CA LYS A 440 -3.27 -15.80 -22.98
C LYS A 440 -3.19 -15.72 -24.52
N GLU A 441 -2.88 -14.54 -25.08
CA GLU A 441 -2.09 -14.45 -26.32
C GLU A 441 -1.21 -13.18 -26.36
N LYS A 442 0.11 -13.43 -26.42
CA LYS A 442 1.21 -12.56 -26.89
C LYS A 442 1.66 -11.41 -25.97
N LEU A 443 2.84 -11.59 -25.36
CA LEU A 443 3.99 -10.78 -25.79
C LEU A 443 5.34 -11.46 -25.54
N HIS A 444 5.90 -11.96 -26.65
CA HIS A 444 7.32 -12.17 -26.92
C HIS A 444 7.99 -10.79 -27.07
N ASN A 445 9.09 -10.50 -26.36
CA ASN A 445 10.35 -9.97 -26.93
C ASN A 445 11.26 -9.25 -25.89
N LEU A 446 12.58 -9.46 -26.11
CA LEU A 446 13.78 -8.76 -25.65
C LEU A 446 14.40 -9.26 -24.32
N ASP A 447 15.34 -10.21 -24.33
CA ASP A 447 16.75 -10.30 -24.85
C ASP A 447 17.77 -9.99 -23.75
N MET A 448 18.50 -11.03 -23.36
CA MET A 448 19.57 -11.12 -22.35
C MET A 448 20.88 -11.36 -23.10
N ARG A 449 21.89 -10.51 -22.91
CA ARG A 449 23.27 -10.84 -23.32
C ARG A 449 24.28 -10.61 -22.20
N PHE A 450 24.98 -11.71 -21.94
CA PHE A 450 26.20 -11.91 -21.16
C PHE A 450 27.36 -11.03 -21.63
N ILE A 451 28.28 -10.68 -20.71
CA ILE A 451 29.73 -10.92 -20.86
C ILE A 451 30.34 -11.31 -19.50
N SER A 452 31.05 -12.45 -19.52
CA SER A 452 31.93 -13.04 -18.52
C SER A 452 33.35 -12.46 -18.57
N SER A 453 34.07 -12.43 -17.45
CA SER A 453 35.54 -12.51 -17.47
C SER A 453 36.11 -13.06 -16.15
N GLU A 454 36.62 -14.29 -16.20
CA GLU A 454 37.63 -14.81 -15.29
C GLU A 454 39.00 -14.22 -15.63
N VAL A 455 39.82 -13.87 -14.62
CA VAL A 455 41.28 -13.82 -14.73
C VAL A 455 41.90 -14.34 -13.43
N SER A 456 42.69 -15.40 -13.59
CA SER A 456 43.59 -16.00 -12.59
C SER A 456 44.90 -15.20 -12.49
N LEU A 457 45.52 -15.12 -11.30
CA LEU A 457 46.96 -15.41 -11.04
C LEU A 457 47.44 -14.93 -9.64
N THR A 458 48.11 -15.87 -8.95
CA THR A 458 49.32 -15.76 -8.09
C THR A 458 49.31 -15.07 -6.71
N ASN A 459 49.38 -15.93 -5.69
CA ASN A 459 50.44 -16.10 -4.66
C ASN A 459 51.14 -14.88 -3.99
N LYS A 460 51.32 -15.06 -2.65
CA LYS A 460 52.18 -14.37 -1.67
C LYS A 460 51.58 -13.12 -1.00
N TYR A 461 51.21 -13.25 0.28
CA TYR A 461 51.96 -12.68 1.43
C TYR A 461 51.20 -12.94 2.75
N ARG A 462 51.89 -13.54 3.73
CA ARG A 462 51.55 -13.53 5.16
C ARG A 462 52.28 -12.36 5.81
N PRO A 463 51.73 -11.79 6.89
CA PRO A 463 52.52 -11.70 8.13
C PRO A 463 51.83 -12.32 9.35
N LYS A 464 52.67 -12.83 10.25
CA LYS A 464 52.41 -13.37 11.59
C LYS A 464 52.53 -12.25 12.66
N VAL A 465 52.22 -12.63 13.91
CA VAL A 465 52.65 -12.08 15.22
C VAL A 465 51.63 -11.10 15.82
N ALA A 466 51.17 -11.17 17.10
CA ALA A 466 51.58 -11.92 18.28
C ALA A 466 50.35 -12.26 19.16
N VAL A 467 50.42 -13.39 19.87
CA VAL A 467 49.67 -13.67 21.09
C VAL A 467 50.74 -14.01 22.13
N ASP A 468 50.74 -13.32 23.27
CA ASP A 468 51.45 -13.77 24.46
C ASP A 468 50.71 -13.37 25.74
N ASN A 469 50.82 -14.28 26.71
CA ASN A 469 50.55 -14.25 28.16
C ASN A 469 49.47 -15.27 28.61
N PHE A 470 49.87 -16.49 28.96
CA PHE A 470 50.31 -16.99 30.30
C PHE A 470 49.12 -17.10 31.29
N ILE A 471 48.61 -18.26 31.73
CA ILE A 471 49.13 -19.48 32.42
C ILE A 471 48.68 -19.54 33.90
N ASP A 472 48.23 -20.75 34.26
CA ASP A 472 48.14 -21.41 35.57
C ASP A 472 47.04 -21.07 36.58
N ARG A 473 46.25 -22.11 36.91
CA ARG A 473 46.39 -22.84 38.19
C ARG A 473 45.92 -24.30 38.05
N ARG A 474 46.77 -25.23 38.49
CA ARG A 474 46.60 -26.69 38.51
C ARG A 474 45.96 -27.22 39.82
N LYS A 475 45.67 -28.53 39.78
CA LYS A 475 45.75 -29.59 40.85
C LYS A 475 44.49 -29.79 41.71
N MET A 476 44.08 -30.99 42.14
CA MET A 476 44.40 -32.41 41.84
C MET A 476 43.46 -33.24 42.76
N SER A 477 42.91 -34.36 42.31
CA SER A 477 43.07 -35.69 42.94
C SER A 477 41.98 -36.65 42.46
N VAL A 478 42.45 -37.82 42.05
CA VAL A 478 41.70 -39.00 41.65
C VAL A 478 42.20 -40.06 42.61
N GLU A 479 41.33 -40.60 43.44
CA GLU A 479 41.54 -41.86 44.16
C GLU A 479 40.21 -42.31 44.75
N ASN A 480 39.51 -43.18 44.03
CA ASN A 480 38.85 -44.40 44.54
C ASN A 480 38.12 -45.08 43.40
N LEU A 481 38.87 -45.97 42.76
CA LEU A 481 38.39 -47.04 41.92
C LEU A 481 37.72 -48.11 42.80
N LEU A 482 36.68 -48.74 42.22
CA LEU A 482 36.28 -50.12 42.45
C LEU A 482 35.64 -50.45 43.80
N GLU A 483 34.31 -50.46 43.84
CA GLU A 483 33.59 -51.62 44.39
C GLU A 483 32.18 -51.73 43.81
N ASN A 484 31.82 -52.98 43.48
CA ASN A 484 30.49 -53.49 43.20
C ASN A 484 29.89 -53.27 41.80
N SER A 485 30.34 -54.14 40.89
CA SER A 485 29.48 -54.71 39.86
C SER A 485 28.39 -55.59 40.51
N LYS A 486 27.15 -55.42 40.05
CA LYS A 486 26.02 -56.39 39.96
C LYS A 486 24.70 -55.67 40.22
N LYS A 487 24.01 -55.28 39.13
CA LYS A 487 22.55 -55.40 38.99
C LYS A 487 22.16 -55.23 37.51
N THR A 488 21.33 -56.16 37.06
CA THR A 488 20.71 -56.29 35.73
C THR A 488 19.83 -55.07 35.38
N PRO A 489 19.60 -54.80 34.08
CA PRO A 489 18.95 -53.57 33.64
C PRO A 489 17.43 -53.67 33.82
N SER A 490 16.88 -52.80 34.66
CA SER A 490 15.46 -52.47 34.65
C SER A 490 15.32 -50.95 34.61
N ASN A 491 15.76 -50.33 33.51
CA ASN A 491 15.46 -48.94 33.26
C ASN A 491 14.12 -48.85 32.53
N SER A 492 13.04 -48.85 33.30
CA SER A 492 11.87 -48.05 32.94
C SER A 492 12.37 -46.61 32.74
N ILE A 493 12.26 -46.09 31.52
CA ILE A 493 12.54 -44.69 31.22
C ILE A 493 11.56 -43.86 32.06
N GLN A 494 12.04 -43.27 33.16
CA GLN A 494 11.27 -42.24 33.85
C GLN A 494 11.18 -41.02 32.91
N PRO A 495 10.00 -40.41 32.73
CA PRO A 495 9.88 -39.20 31.94
C PRO A 495 10.78 -38.11 32.55
N LYS A 496 11.61 -37.47 31.71
CA LYS A 496 12.41 -36.30 32.12
C LYS A 496 11.46 -35.24 32.69
N VAL A 497 11.55 -34.99 33.99
CA VAL A 497 10.81 -33.91 34.65
C VAL A 497 11.57 -32.62 34.38
N TYR A 498 11.05 -31.80 33.46
CA TYR A 498 11.60 -30.47 33.20
C TYR A 498 11.17 -29.52 34.33
N SER A 499 12.12 -28.82 34.95
CA SER A 499 11.79 -27.78 35.93
C SER A 499 11.23 -26.54 35.21
N LYS A 500 10.35 -25.78 35.88
CA LYS A 500 9.75 -24.55 35.36
C LYS A 500 10.83 -23.50 35.00
N GLU A 501 11.90 -23.44 35.78
CA GLU A 501 12.99 -22.47 35.65
C GLU A 501 13.89 -22.75 34.42
N ASP A 502 14.00 -24.01 33.99
CA ASP A 502 14.78 -24.39 32.81
C ASP A 502 14.06 -24.07 31.48
N LEU A 503 12.73 -23.98 31.50
CA LEU A 503 11.90 -23.84 30.31
C LEU A 503 11.48 -22.39 30.01
N ILE A 504 11.73 -21.45 30.91
CA ILE A 504 11.42 -20.02 30.71
C ILE A 504 12.70 -19.20 30.88
N SER A 505 13.26 -18.71 29.77
CA SER A 505 14.55 -17.98 29.76
C SER A 505 14.43 -16.49 29.40
N LEU A 506 13.21 -15.95 29.40
CA LEU A 506 12.96 -14.51 29.21
C LEU A 506 13.37 -13.74 30.48
N ASN A 507 14.37 -12.86 30.36
CA ASN A 507 14.98 -12.14 31.48
C ASN A 507 13.98 -11.29 32.24
N ILE A 508 13.08 -10.60 31.51
CA ILE A 508 12.07 -9.71 32.08
C ILE A 508 11.05 -10.42 32.99
N LEU A 509 10.96 -11.76 32.90
CA LEU A 509 10.02 -12.57 33.70
C LEU A 509 10.67 -13.18 34.95
N LYS A 510 12.00 -13.12 35.12
CA LYS A 510 12.73 -13.83 36.19
C LYS A 510 12.34 -13.40 37.61
N ASN A 511 11.97 -12.13 37.78
CA ASN A 511 11.62 -11.56 39.10
C ASN A 511 10.12 -11.63 39.42
N LEU A 512 9.34 -12.39 38.63
CA LEU A 512 7.90 -12.52 38.83
C LEU A 512 7.56 -13.83 39.55
N HIS A 513 6.89 -13.72 40.69
CA HIS A 513 6.48 -14.84 41.51
C HIS A 513 4.98 -15.11 41.36
N GLN A 514 4.55 -16.36 41.58
CA GLN A 514 3.15 -16.79 41.42
C GLN A 514 2.17 -16.02 42.31
N GLU A 515 2.64 -15.46 43.41
CA GLU A 515 1.89 -14.61 44.34
C GLU A 515 1.51 -13.25 43.72
N HIS A 516 2.25 -12.79 42.71
CA HIS A 516 1.91 -11.56 42.01
C HIS A 516 0.59 -11.72 41.24
N GLY A 517 -0.31 -10.74 41.38
CA GLY A 517 -1.50 -10.66 40.52
C GLY A 517 -1.12 -10.30 39.08
N MET A 518 -2.02 -10.56 38.12
CA MET A 518 -1.81 -10.20 36.70
C MET A 518 -1.50 -8.71 36.50
N LEU A 519 -2.18 -7.84 37.26
CA LEU A 519 -2.02 -6.38 37.18
C LEU A 519 -0.62 -5.93 37.63
N HIS A 520 -0.13 -6.50 38.73
CA HIS A 520 1.19 -6.20 39.24
C HIS A 520 2.28 -6.74 38.31
N ALA A 521 2.13 -7.98 37.83
CA ALA A 521 3.04 -8.56 36.86
C ALA A 521 3.11 -7.72 35.57
N TYR A 522 1.97 -7.24 35.05
CA TYR A 522 1.94 -6.33 33.92
C TYR A 522 2.73 -5.05 34.19
N SER A 523 2.49 -4.39 35.33
CA SER A 523 3.14 -3.12 35.69
C SER A 523 4.66 -3.27 35.83
N MET A 524 5.11 -4.35 36.49
CA MET A 524 6.53 -4.68 36.60
C MET A 524 7.18 -4.95 35.24
N ILE A 525 6.48 -5.62 34.32
CA ILE A 525 6.97 -5.88 32.96
C ILE A 525 7.04 -4.56 32.18
N ALA A 526 5.95 -3.79 32.13
CA ALA A 526 5.88 -2.53 31.40
C ALA A 526 6.96 -1.53 31.84
N SER A 527 7.29 -1.52 33.14
CA SER A 527 8.37 -0.70 33.71
C SER A 527 9.78 -1.10 33.25
N GLN A 528 9.96 -2.32 32.75
CA GLN A 528 11.22 -2.85 32.26
C GLN A 528 11.34 -2.83 30.73
N VAL A 529 10.21 -2.66 30.02
CA VAL A 529 10.18 -2.53 28.55
C VAL A 529 10.93 -1.27 28.15
N LYS A 530 11.79 -1.40 27.14
CA LYS A 530 12.58 -0.28 26.61
C LYS A 530 11.85 0.31 25.41
N SER A 531 11.57 1.60 25.46
CA SER A 531 10.96 2.38 24.38
C SER A 531 11.89 3.51 23.95
N VAL A 532 11.63 4.15 22.80
CA VAL A 532 12.45 5.28 22.36
C VAL A 532 12.01 6.59 23.02
N ALA A 533 10.70 6.75 23.24
CA ALA A 533 10.15 7.80 24.09
C ALA A 533 9.83 7.21 25.48
N PRO A 534 10.27 7.83 26.59
CA PRO A 534 10.02 7.30 27.92
C PRO A 534 8.53 7.28 28.23
N PHE A 535 8.04 6.15 28.74
CA PHE A 535 6.68 6.06 29.25
C PHE A 535 6.56 6.76 30.60
N VAL A 536 5.42 7.41 30.81
CA VAL A 536 5.11 8.10 32.08
C VAL A 536 4.05 7.37 32.89
N LYS A 537 3.36 6.40 32.29
CA LYS A 537 2.31 5.59 32.92
C LYS A 537 2.04 4.29 32.16
N VAL A 538 1.25 3.42 32.78
CA VAL A 538 0.52 2.34 32.08
C VAL A 538 -0.84 2.89 31.63
N ALA A 539 -1.29 2.57 30.42
CA ALA A 539 -2.64 2.93 29.99
C ALA A 539 -3.70 2.12 30.75
N TYR A 540 -4.77 2.77 31.20
CA TYR A 540 -5.82 2.14 32.00
C TYR A 540 -6.42 0.88 31.35
N PRO A 541 -6.76 0.89 30.05
CA PRO A 541 -7.38 -0.26 29.40
C PRO A 541 -6.46 -1.48 29.35
N ASP A 542 -5.14 -1.27 29.30
CA ASP A 542 -4.17 -2.36 29.21
C ASP A 542 -4.00 -3.08 30.56
N LEU A 543 -4.17 -2.34 31.67
CA LEU A 543 -4.16 -2.88 33.02
C LEU A 543 -5.46 -3.62 33.31
N MET A 544 -6.61 -2.96 33.13
CA MET A 544 -7.92 -3.51 33.53
C MET A 544 -8.51 -4.50 32.53
N GLY A 545 -7.98 -4.53 31.30
CA GLY A 545 -8.61 -5.22 30.19
C GLY A 545 -9.78 -4.42 29.61
N GLY A 546 -10.20 -4.80 28.41
CA GLY A 546 -11.23 -4.08 27.68
C GLY A 546 -11.91 -4.94 26.62
N GLU A 547 -12.15 -6.22 26.93
CA GLU A 547 -12.92 -7.08 26.05
C GLU A 547 -14.23 -6.38 25.67
N GLY A 548 -14.57 -6.40 24.38
CA GLY A 548 -15.83 -5.83 23.91
C GLY A 548 -17.00 -6.59 24.53
N PHE A 549 -18.20 -6.00 24.50
CA PHE A 549 -19.41 -6.57 25.12
C PHE A 549 -19.95 -7.87 24.47
N GLY A 550 -19.18 -8.54 23.60
CA GLY A 550 -19.57 -9.78 22.92
C GLY A 550 -20.73 -9.62 21.94
N LYS A 551 -21.12 -8.38 21.62
CA LYS A 551 -22.20 -8.05 20.69
C LYS A 551 -21.60 -7.49 19.40
N LEU A 552 -22.21 -7.83 18.27
CA LEU A 552 -21.85 -7.22 16.99
C LEU A 552 -22.26 -5.75 17.01
N GLU A 553 -21.28 -4.87 16.83
CA GLU A 553 -21.49 -3.43 16.72
C GLU A 553 -21.69 -3.04 15.24
N PRO A 554 -22.62 -2.11 14.93
CA PRO A 554 -22.88 -1.71 13.56
C PRO A 554 -21.69 -0.95 12.96
N LEU A 555 -21.45 -1.17 11.67
CA LEU A 555 -20.51 -0.37 10.89
C LEU A 555 -21.00 1.08 10.77
N SER A 556 -20.06 2.01 10.62
CA SER A 556 -20.38 3.40 10.28
C SER A 556 -21.06 3.46 8.92
N VAL A 557 -22.23 4.10 8.86
CA VAL A 557 -22.88 4.42 7.60
C VAL A 557 -22.35 5.76 7.11
N LYS A 558 -21.73 5.76 5.92
CA LYS A 558 -21.18 6.97 5.32
C LYS A 558 -22.31 7.91 4.90
N ASP A 559 -22.59 8.92 5.71
CA ASP A 559 -23.56 9.96 5.36
C ASP A 559 -22.97 10.86 4.26
N ARG A 560 -23.63 10.80 3.11
CA ARG A 560 -23.31 11.55 1.92
C ARG A 560 -23.29 13.06 2.15
N LYS A 561 -24.26 13.60 2.89
CA LYS A 561 -24.38 15.05 3.16
C LYS A 561 -23.24 15.51 4.06
N VAL A 562 -22.91 14.72 5.07
CA VAL A 562 -21.79 15.02 5.96
C VAL A 562 -20.46 14.98 5.21
N CYS A 563 -20.22 13.94 4.39
CA CYS A 563 -19.02 13.87 3.55
C CYS A 563 -18.91 15.08 2.62
N ARG A 564 -20.03 15.45 1.99
CA ARG A 564 -20.12 16.61 1.11
C ARG A 564 -19.76 17.91 1.85
N GLN A 565 -20.36 18.13 3.02
CA GLN A 565 -20.08 19.29 3.86
C GLN A 565 -18.61 19.33 4.29
N LYS A 566 -18.04 18.22 4.76
CA LYS A 566 -16.63 18.13 5.17
C LYS A 566 -15.66 18.41 4.03
N LEU A 567 -15.99 17.99 2.80
CA LEU A 567 -15.20 18.32 1.61
C LEU A 567 -15.26 19.83 1.28
N LEU A 568 -16.42 20.47 1.46
CA LEU A 568 -16.57 21.92 1.27
C LEU A 568 -15.81 22.71 2.35
N GLU A 569 -15.97 22.33 3.62
CA GLU A 569 -15.24 22.92 4.76
C GLU A 569 -13.72 22.82 4.57
N SER A 570 -13.22 21.68 4.06
CA SER A 570 -11.81 21.47 3.73
C SER A 570 -11.32 22.46 2.67
N VAL A 571 -12.13 22.72 1.64
CA VAL A 571 -11.83 23.72 0.61
C VAL A 571 -11.85 25.13 1.20
N ASP A 572 -12.86 25.48 2.00
CA ASP A 572 -13.00 26.80 2.64
C ASP A 572 -11.80 27.12 3.56
N LYS A 573 -11.40 26.16 4.40
CA LYS A 573 -10.20 26.26 5.27
C LYS A 573 -8.91 26.45 4.47
N GLY A 574 -8.88 26.00 3.23
CA GLY A 574 -7.75 26.17 2.33
C GLY A 574 -7.63 27.59 1.76
N PHE A 575 -8.73 28.35 1.66
CA PHE A 575 -8.71 29.77 1.26
C PHE A 575 -8.48 30.72 2.44
N GLN A 576 -8.82 30.30 3.65
CA GLN A 576 -8.59 31.06 4.87
C GLN A 576 -7.11 30.97 5.27
N SER A 577 -6.44 32.12 5.41
CA SER A 577 -5.00 32.19 5.64
C SER A 577 -4.55 31.69 7.01
N THR A 578 -5.43 31.72 8.02
CA THR A 578 -5.21 31.14 9.37
C THR A 578 -6.55 30.90 10.06
N SER A 579 -6.69 29.82 10.85
CA SER A 579 -7.81 29.73 11.80
C SER A 579 -7.59 30.79 12.87
N PRO A 580 -8.64 31.53 13.32
CA PRO A 580 -8.50 32.49 14.41
C PRO A 580 -8.06 31.85 15.72
N MET A 581 -8.23 30.53 15.85
CA MET A 581 -7.80 29.74 17.00
C MET A 581 -6.74 28.73 16.55
N CYS A 582 -5.57 28.76 17.19
CA CYS A 582 -4.48 27.81 16.96
C CYS A 582 -3.69 27.66 18.26
N ASN A 583 -4.20 26.84 19.17
CA ASN A 583 -3.55 26.60 20.47
C ASN A 583 -2.95 25.19 20.49
N VAL A 584 -1.63 25.08 20.62
CA VAL A 584 -0.97 23.77 20.78
C VAL A 584 -1.22 23.28 22.20
N VAL A 585 -2.02 22.24 22.34
CA VAL A 585 -2.43 21.70 23.66
C VAL A 585 -1.69 20.43 24.05
N TYR A 586 -0.98 19.82 23.10
CA TYR A 586 -0.10 18.67 23.33
C TYR A 586 1.03 18.67 22.29
N ASP A 587 2.27 18.48 22.75
CA ASP A 587 3.47 18.45 21.91
C ASP A 587 4.48 17.43 22.48
N LEU A 588 4.53 16.25 21.87
CA LEU A 588 5.39 15.15 22.31
C LEU A 588 6.88 15.49 22.19
N ASP A 589 7.26 16.23 21.14
CA ASP A 589 8.67 16.58 20.88
C ASP A 589 9.21 17.48 22.00
N SER A 590 8.40 18.44 22.43
CA SER A 590 8.68 19.33 23.56
C SER A 590 8.79 18.55 24.88
N LEU A 591 7.88 17.61 25.12
CA LEU A 591 7.86 16.78 26.33
C LEU A 591 9.09 15.86 26.43
N ILE A 592 9.53 15.27 25.32
CA ILE A 592 10.73 14.42 25.27
C ILE A 592 12.00 15.27 25.48
N THR A 593 12.08 16.44 24.87
CA THR A 593 13.24 17.33 24.99
C THR A 593 13.42 17.82 26.42
N ASN A 594 12.33 18.25 27.07
CA ASN A 594 12.35 18.69 28.46
C ASN A 594 12.73 17.56 29.44
N ALA A 595 12.32 16.32 29.15
CA ALA A 595 12.70 15.16 29.95
C ALA A 595 14.20 14.85 29.90
N LYS A 596 14.87 15.10 28.76
CA LYS A 596 16.34 14.92 28.62
C LYS A 596 17.15 15.94 29.41
N THR A 597 16.60 17.13 29.65
CA THR A 597 17.26 18.22 30.40
C THR A 597 17.06 18.15 31.92
N GLY A 598 16.08 17.36 32.38
CA GLY A 598 15.87 17.10 33.80
C GLY A 598 16.89 16.08 34.35
N SER A 599 17.22 16.17 35.64
CA SER A 599 18.07 15.18 36.32
C SER A 599 17.60 13.75 36.08
N ALA A 600 18.52 12.80 35.94
CA ALA A 600 18.27 11.37 35.71
C ALA A 600 17.04 10.88 36.49
N GLN A 601 15.94 10.64 35.78
CA GLN A 601 14.70 10.19 36.37
C GLN A 601 14.95 8.79 36.93
N GLU A 602 14.88 8.65 38.26
CA GLU A 602 14.94 7.34 38.92
C GLU A 602 13.94 6.41 38.23
N LYS A 603 14.35 5.18 37.90
CA LYS A 603 13.47 4.15 37.34
C LYS A 603 12.36 3.84 38.35
N ARG A 604 11.25 4.56 38.25
CA ARG A 604 10.03 4.32 39.01
C ARG A 604 9.20 3.29 38.26
N GLU A 605 8.55 2.41 39.02
CA GLU A 605 7.56 1.50 38.47
C GLU A 605 6.42 2.32 37.86
N LEU A 606 6.06 2.01 36.62
CA LEU A 606 4.92 2.58 35.92
C LEU A 606 3.64 2.04 36.56
N PHE A 607 2.71 2.94 36.85
CA PHE A 607 1.39 2.62 37.35
C PHE A 607 0.34 3.47 36.62
N ASN A 608 -0.93 3.25 36.97
CA ASN A 608 -2.04 4.08 36.54
C ASN A 608 -2.83 4.54 37.77
N ASN A 609 -3.33 5.78 37.76
CA ASN A 609 -4.16 6.39 38.80
C ASN A 609 -5.31 7.24 38.24
N ASP A 610 -5.78 6.91 37.03
CA ASP A 610 -6.78 7.71 36.31
C ASP A 610 -8.11 7.80 37.04
N GLU A 611 -8.45 6.83 37.88
CA GLU A 611 -9.69 6.87 38.66
C GLU A 611 -9.74 8.09 39.59
N LYS A 612 -8.57 8.56 40.04
CA LYS A 612 -8.47 9.73 40.93
C LYS A 612 -8.70 11.05 40.20
N ARG A 613 -8.58 11.06 38.87
CA ARG A 613 -8.68 12.26 38.01
C ARG A 613 -10.10 12.47 37.51
N ILE A 614 -10.99 11.50 37.65
CA ILE A 614 -12.37 11.63 37.20
C ILE A 614 -13.11 12.67 38.03
N GLY A 615 -13.88 13.52 37.37
CA GLY A 615 -14.62 14.61 38.02
C GLY A 615 -13.77 15.82 38.38
N GLU A 616 -12.45 15.75 38.18
CA GLU A 616 -11.53 16.86 38.44
C GLU A 616 -11.55 17.85 37.26
N LYS A 617 -12.02 19.07 37.52
CA LYS A 617 -12.01 20.13 36.52
C LYS A 617 -10.65 20.83 36.53
N LEU A 618 -9.95 20.76 35.40
CA LEU A 618 -8.67 21.46 35.24
C LEU A 618 -8.91 22.96 34.96
N SER A 619 -7.90 23.79 35.25
CA SER A 619 -7.95 25.23 34.99
C SER A 619 -7.94 25.60 33.50
N VAL A 620 -7.63 24.64 32.63
CA VAL A 620 -7.61 24.82 31.18
C VAL A 620 -8.99 24.60 30.56
N THR A 621 -9.30 25.34 29.50
CA THR A 621 -10.60 25.28 28.80
C THR A 621 -10.62 24.32 27.61
N HIS A 622 -9.58 23.50 27.48
CA HIS A 622 -9.40 22.58 26.36
C HIS A 622 -9.18 21.15 26.86
N LEU A 623 -9.36 20.19 25.96
CA LEU A 623 -8.98 18.80 26.20
C LEU A 623 -7.48 18.69 26.50
N VAL A 624 -7.13 17.75 27.38
CA VAL A 624 -5.75 17.39 27.70
C VAL A 624 -5.47 16.01 27.12
N PHE A 625 -4.32 15.85 26.46
CA PHE A 625 -3.93 14.62 25.77
C PHE A 625 -2.70 14.00 26.41
N GLU A 626 -2.56 12.68 26.32
CA GLU A 626 -1.34 11.95 26.69
C GLU A 626 -1.16 10.74 25.77
N SER A 627 0.08 10.44 25.38
CA SER A 627 0.42 9.28 24.54
C SER A 627 1.72 8.57 24.95
N ARG A 628 2.38 9.01 26.03
CA ARG A 628 3.63 8.43 26.55
C ARG A 628 3.36 7.19 27.41
N PHE A 629 2.79 6.17 26.78
CA PHE A 629 2.58 4.83 27.31
C PHE A 629 2.74 3.81 26.18
N GLU A 630 2.82 2.53 26.53
CA GLU A 630 3.07 1.47 25.54
C GLU A 630 2.01 1.44 24.44
N SER A 631 2.45 1.31 23.19
CA SER A 631 1.62 1.40 21.97
C SER A 631 0.92 2.76 21.76
N GLY A 632 1.16 3.76 22.60
CA GLY A 632 0.61 5.10 22.43
C GLY A 632 1.17 5.82 21.20
N ASN A 633 0.30 6.42 20.40
CA ASN A 633 0.70 7.25 19.25
C ASN A 633 -0.22 8.46 19.09
N LEU A 634 0.35 9.60 19.44
CA LEU A 634 -0.06 10.95 19.09
C LEU A 634 1.18 11.83 19.27
N ARG A 635 1.55 12.60 18.25
CA ARG A 635 2.73 13.48 18.32
C ARG A 635 2.34 14.91 18.71
N LYS A 636 1.24 15.41 18.18
CA LYS A 636 0.79 16.79 18.43
C LYS A 636 -0.73 16.91 18.37
N ALA A 637 -1.29 17.75 19.26
CA ALA A 637 -2.69 18.15 19.20
C ALA A 637 -2.81 19.67 19.23
N ILE A 638 -3.58 20.22 18.30
CA ILE A 638 -3.77 21.65 18.11
C ILE A 638 -5.27 21.93 18.15
N GLN A 639 -5.70 22.76 19.08
CA GLN A 639 -7.07 23.25 19.13
C GLN A 639 -7.25 24.33 18.07
N VAL A 640 -8.09 24.04 17.07
CA VAL A 640 -8.36 24.91 15.91
C VAL A 640 -9.75 25.53 15.92
N GLY A 641 -10.57 25.14 16.89
CA GLY A 641 -11.87 25.72 17.21
C GLY A 641 -12.29 25.33 18.63
N PRO A 642 -13.45 25.80 19.14
CA PRO A 642 -13.84 25.58 20.54
C PRO A 642 -13.84 24.10 20.96
N ARG A 643 -14.25 23.20 20.06
CA ARG A 643 -14.28 21.74 20.23
C ARG A 643 -13.66 20.99 19.05
N GLU A 644 -12.83 21.67 18.26
CA GLU A 644 -12.21 21.07 17.07
C GLU A 644 -10.69 21.00 17.24
N TYR A 645 -10.14 19.82 16.98
CA TYR A 645 -8.72 19.52 17.15
C TYR A 645 -8.12 18.95 15.87
N GLU A 646 -6.96 19.48 15.46
CA GLU A 646 -6.07 18.87 14.49
C GLU A 646 -5.02 18.04 15.22
N LEU A 647 -4.89 16.79 14.81
CA LEU A 647 -4.01 15.79 15.40
C LEU A 647 -2.97 15.35 14.38
N VAL A 648 -1.72 15.24 14.83
CA VAL A 648 -0.60 14.73 14.03
C VAL A 648 -0.07 13.47 14.70
N LEU A 649 -0.03 12.37 13.95
CA LEU A 649 0.55 11.10 14.40
C LEU A 649 2.07 11.12 14.27
N ASN A 650 2.75 10.31 15.07
CA ASN A 650 4.17 10.06 14.89
C ASN A 650 4.37 9.05 13.74
N SER A 651 5.45 9.21 12.97
CA SER A 651 5.86 8.23 11.96
C SER A 651 6.62 7.07 12.60
N ASP A 652 6.78 5.96 11.89
CA ASP A 652 7.72 4.91 12.28
C ASP A 652 9.14 5.47 12.47
N VAL A 653 9.90 4.92 13.42
CA VAL A 653 11.31 5.30 13.60
C VAL A 653 12.12 4.98 12.36
N ASN A 654 13.11 5.84 12.06
CA ASN A 654 13.92 5.78 10.84
C ASN A 654 13.13 5.92 9.54
N SER A 655 11.85 6.30 9.60
CA SER A 655 10.99 6.59 8.45
C SER A 655 10.42 8.00 8.53
N ASP A 656 10.06 8.55 7.38
CA ASP A 656 9.21 9.74 7.24
C ASP A 656 7.81 9.37 6.71
N ARG A 657 7.47 8.08 6.77
CA ARG A 657 6.24 7.47 6.23
C ARG A 657 5.50 6.63 7.27
N HIS A 658 4.37 6.08 6.84
CA HIS A 658 3.53 5.13 7.58
C HIS A 658 2.83 5.73 8.81
N HIS A 659 1.76 6.48 8.54
CA HIS A 659 0.93 7.07 9.58
C HIS A 659 -0.46 6.44 9.52
N ASN A 660 -0.73 5.43 10.36
CA ASN A 660 -2.06 4.82 10.44
C ASN A 660 -2.54 4.56 11.86
N TRP A 661 -1.67 4.03 12.73
CA TRP A 661 -2.02 3.69 14.10
C TRP A 661 -2.13 4.95 14.96
N PHE A 662 -3.16 5.02 15.79
CA PHE A 662 -3.28 6.01 16.87
C PHE A 662 -3.79 5.33 18.13
N TYR A 663 -3.26 5.77 19.28
CA TYR A 663 -3.72 5.37 20.60
C TYR A 663 -3.31 6.45 21.59
N PHE A 664 -4.27 7.15 22.18
CA PHE A 664 -3.99 8.26 23.09
C PHE A 664 -5.11 8.44 24.12
N GLU A 665 -4.76 9.03 25.25
CA GLU A 665 -5.68 9.44 26.31
C GLU A 665 -6.20 10.86 26.04
N ILE A 666 -7.44 11.11 26.45
CA ILE A 666 -8.06 12.42 26.55
C ILE A 666 -8.68 12.59 27.95
N ASN A 667 -8.55 13.78 28.52
CA ASN A 667 -9.23 14.21 29.75
C ASN A 667 -9.85 15.63 29.57
N ASN A 668 -10.63 16.06 30.55
CA ASN A 668 -11.20 17.42 30.67
C ASN A 668 -12.26 17.73 29.60
N MET A 669 -12.98 16.70 29.13
CA MET A 669 -14.13 16.87 28.24
C MET A 669 -15.40 17.27 29.00
N ASP A 670 -16.34 17.86 28.29
CA ASP A 670 -17.75 17.86 28.70
C ASP A 670 -18.61 16.98 27.77
N ASN A 671 -19.83 16.69 28.21
CA ASN A 671 -20.78 15.83 27.53
C ASN A 671 -21.93 16.60 26.86
N THR A 672 -21.80 17.92 26.71
CA THR A 672 -22.89 18.78 26.22
C THR A 672 -22.98 18.81 24.70
N ALA A 673 -21.86 18.60 24.01
CA ALA A 673 -21.76 18.70 22.56
C ALA A 673 -20.59 17.86 22.03
N PRO A 674 -20.62 17.48 20.73
CA PRO A 674 -19.57 16.70 20.11
C PRO A 674 -18.25 17.48 20.01
N TYR A 675 -17.15 16.74 20.13
CA TYR A 675 -15.81 17.18 19.76
C TYR A 675 -15.42 16.61 18.39
N ILE A 676 -14.76 17.42 17.56
CA ILE A 676 -14.32 17.05 16.21
C ILE A 676 -12.81 16.81 16.26
N PHE A 677 -12.39 15.62 15.83
CA PHE A 677 -10.98 15.25 15.72
C PHE A 677 -10.60 15.09 14.25
N ASN A 678 -9.54 15.76 13.83
CA ASN A 678 -9.02 15.70 12.47
C ASN A 678 -7.58 15.18 12.51
N ILE A 679 -7.34 13.92 12.14
CA ILE A 679 -5.99 13.37 12.02
C ILE A 679 -5.47 13.67 10.62
N VAL A 680 -4.46 14.53 10.49
CA VAL A 680 -4.14 15.22 9.22
C VAL A 680 -2.98 14.65 8.40
N ASN A 681 -2.29 13.63 8.89
CA ASN A 681 -1.08 13.09 8.24
C ASN A 681 -1.20 11.65 7.73
N PHE A 682 -2.42 11.16 7.46
CA PHE A 682 -2.57 9.85 6.79
C PHE A 682 -2.00 9.88 5.36
N GLU A 683 -1.51 8.74 4.89
CA GLU A 683 -0.77 8.67 3.63
C GLU A 683 -1.43 7.87 2.52
N LYS A 684 -2.22 6.87 2.88
CA LYS A 684 -2.83 5.93 1.93
C LYS A 684 -3.95 6.64 1.17
N MET A 685 -4.13 6.33 -0.11
CA MET A 685 -5.22 6.96 -0.87
C MET A 685 -6.60 6.54 -0.38
N ASN A 686 -6.69 5.37 0.26
CA ASN A 686 -7.90 4.81 0.82
C ASN A 686 -7.72 4.41 2.30
N SER A 687 -8.84 4.23 3.00
CA SER A 687 -8.87 3.90 4.42
C SER A 687 -10.07 3.02 4.75
N GLN A 688 -9.94 2.14 5.73
CA GLN A 688 -11.04 1.33 6.26
C GLN A 688 -12.20 2.17 6.81
N PHE A 689 -11.93 3.43 7.19
CA PHE A 689 -12.98 4.40 7.54
C PHE A 689 -13.96 4.68 6.39
N ASN A 690 -13.55 4.52 5.13
CA ASN A 690 -14.47 4.59 3.98
C ASN A 690 -15.42 3.39 3.88
N TYR A 691 -15.09 2.27 4.53
CA TYR A 691 -15.82 1.01 4.50
C TYR A 691 -16.53 0.70 5.83
N GLY A 692 -16.75 1.72 6.65
CA GLY A 692 -17.56 1.62 7.86
C GLY A 692 -16.79 1.32 9.14
N MET A 693 -15.45 1.28 9.10
CA MET A 693 -14.65 1.24 10.32
C MET A 693 -14.96 2.46 11.21
N LYS A 694 -14.87 2.25 12.52
CA LYS A 694 -15.02 3.26 13.56
C LYS A 694 -13.80 3.23 14.48
N PRO A 695 -13.33 4.39 14.98
CA PRO A 695 -12.40 4.40 16.11
C PRO A 695 -13.05 3.71 17.32
N ILE A 696 -12.24 3.28 18.27
CA ILE A 696 -12.73 2.75 19.53
C ILE A 696 -12.43 3.69 20.69
N LEU A 697 -13.31 3.68 21.68
CA LEU A 697 -13.24 4.47 22.90
C LEU A 697 -13.27 3.54 24.12
N TYR A 698 -12.44 3.82 25.11
CA TYR A 698 -12.54 3.25 26.45
C TYR A 698 -12.78 4.37 27.45
N SER A 699 -13.79 4.25 28.30
CA SER A 699 -14.11 5.20 29.36
C SER A 699 -13.72 4.62 30.71
N VAL A 700 -12.88 5.33 31.47
CA VAL A 700 -12.51 4.92 32.84
C VAL A 700 -13.72 5.04 33.77
N GLN A 701 -14.57 6.05 33.59
CA GLN A 701 -15.84 6.16 34.32
C GLN A 701 -16.77 4.95 34.07
N GLU A 702 -16.94 4.50 32.83
CA GLU A 702 -17.74 3.30 32.54
C GLU A 702 -17.14 2.03 33.18
N ALA A 703 -15.81 1.91 33.18
CA ALA A 703 -15.13 0.82 33.86
C ALA A 703 -15.41 0.81 35.37
N LEU A 704 -15.34 1.98 36.03
CA LEU A 704 -15.70 2.14 37.44
C LEU A 704 -17.17 1.83 37.74
N LEU A 705 -18.06 2.09 36.79
CA LEU A 705 -19.47 1.73 36.86
C LEU A 705 -19.74 0.24 36.55
N GLY A 706 -18.69 -0.59 36.50
CA GLY A 706 -18.78 -2.04 36.29
C GLY A 706 -18.98 -2.45 34.82
N ARG A 707 -18.69 -1.56 33.87
CA ARG A 707 -18.80 -1.80 32.42
C ARG A 707 -17.46 -1.56 31.69
N PRO A 708 -16.34 -2.20 32.11
CA PRO A 708 -15.06 -2.04 31.44
C PRO A 708 -15.13 -2.65 30.03
N GLY A 709 -14.79 -1.87 29.00
CA GLY A 709 -14.83 -2.37 27.63
C GLY A 709 -14.51 -1.30 26.60
N TRP A 710 -13.84 -1.72 25.53
CA TRP A 710 -13.70 -0.91 24.32
C TRP A 710 -15.02 -0.93 23.52
N ILE A 711 -15.49 0.25 23.11
CA ILE A 711 -16.66 0.41 22.23
C ILE A 711 -16.28 1.12 20.94
N ARG A 712 -16.94 0.79 19.84
CA ARG A 712 -16.86 1.59 18.61
C ARG A 712 -17.56 2.92 18.81
N THR A 713 -16.85 4.01 18.54
CA THR A 713 -17.36 5.37 18.70
C THR A 713 -17.27 6.15 17.39
N GLY A 714 -17.72 7.40 17.41
CA GLY A 714 -17.61 8.31 16.29
C GLY A 714 -18.87 8.39 15.43
N THR A 715 -19.18 9.61 15.04
CA THR A 715 -20.10 9.99 13.96
C THR A 715 -19.36 10.83 12.93
N ASP A 716 -20.01 11.14 11.81
CA ASP A 716 -19.48 12.07 10.79
C ASP A 716 -18.12 11.68 10.21
N ILE A 717 -17.84 10.37 10.19
CA ILE A 717 -16.53 9.84 9.81
C ILE A 717 -16.29 10.04 8.32
N CYS A 718 -15.26 10.80 7.97
CA CYS A 718 -14.87 11.05 6.58
C CYS A 718 -13.36 10.91 6.39
N TYR A 719 -12.97 10.45 5.21
CA TYR A 719 -11.57 10.36 4.77
C TYR A 719 -11.39 11.12 3.45
N PHE A 720 -10.52 12.12 3.43
CA PHE A 720 -10.32 12.96 2.25
C PHE A 720 -8.92 13.57 2.18
N ARG A 721 -8.49 13.94 0.97
CA ARG A 721 -7.20 14.58 0.72
C ARG A 721 -7.18 16.01 1.26
N ASN A 722 -6.10 16.39 1.94
CA ASN A 722 -5.91 17.73 2.51
C ASN A 722 -4.78 18.52 1.81
N SER A 723 -4.49 19.72 2.31
CA SER A 723 -3.49 20.66 1.77
C SER A 723 -2.06 20.47 2.30
N TYR A 724 -1.83 19.55 3.24
CA TYR A 724 -0.50 19.29 3.80
C TYR A 724 0.35 18.50 2.81
N GLN A 725 1.61 18.91 2.63
CA GLN A 725 2.53 18.31 1.66
C GLN A 725 3.57 17.40 2.31
N LYS A 726 3.88 16.29 1.62
CA LYS A 726 5.04 15.43 1.94
C LYS A 726 6.36 16.09 1.52
N THR A 727 7.36 16.00 2.38
CA THR A 727 8.69 16.63 2.21
C THR A 727 9.52 15.94 1.11
N THR A 728 9.31 14.64 0.87
CA THR A 728 10.02 13.89 -0.17
C THR A 728 9.51 14.26 -1.57
N GLY A 729 10.42 14.42 -2.54
CA GLY A 729 10.24 15.09 -3.85
C GLY A 729 9.14 14.60 -4.81
N GLN A 730 8.21 13.76 -4.36
CA GLN A 730 6.92 13.55 -5.01
C GLN A 730 5.90 14.53 -4.44
N GLN A 731 5.20 15.27 -5.30
CA GLN A 731 4.20 16.28 -4.94
C GLN A 731 2.91 15.71 -4.31
N LYS A 732 2.99 14.69 -3.45
CA LYS A 732 1.87 14.02 -2.78
C LYS A 732 1.42 14.83 -1.55
N CYS A 733 0.11 14.84 -1.33
CA CYS A 733 -0.50 15.46 -0.14
C CYS A 733 -0.84 14.36 0.88
N TYR A 734 -1.01 14.74 2.14
CA TYR A 734 -1.60 13.88 3.14
C TYR A 734 -3.13 13.84 3.01
N PHE A 735 -3.72 12.93 3.76
CA PHE A 735 -5.16 12.74 3.91
C PHE A 735 -5.56 13.00 5.36
N THR A 736 -6.79 13.45 5.54
CA THR A 736 -7.42 13.66 6.82
C THR A 736 -8.48 12.59 7.05
N THR A 737 -8.41 11.92 8.22
CA THR A 737 -9.58 11.26 8.81
C THR A 737 -10.20 12.22 9.81
N THR A 738 -11.48 12.54 9.64
CA THR A 738 -12.26 13.35 10.59
C THR A 738 -13.35 12.50 11.22
N PHE A 739 -13.63 12.70 12.51
CA PHE A 739 -14.74 12.07 13.21
C PHE A 739 -15.18 12.93 14.42
N SER A 740 -16.46 12.84 14.74
CA SER A 740 -17.08 13.55 15.88
C SER A 740 -17.36 12.58 17.02
N ILE A 741 -17.03 12.93 18.27
CA ILE A 741 -17.37 12.13 19.46
C ILE A 741 -18.16 13.00 20.44
N THR A 742 -19.33 12.51 20.85
CA THR A 742 -20.05 13.01 22.02
C THR A 742 -19.71 12.10 23.19
N PHE A 743 -18.98 12.63 24.18
CA PHE A 743 -18.63 11.87 25.37
C PHE A 743 -19.85 11.65 26.25
N GLN A 744 -19.93 10.51 26.94
CA GLN A 744 -21.07 10.18 27.80
C GLN A 744 -21.01 10.93 29.13
N HIS A 745 -19.81 11.11 29.67
CA HIS A 745 -19.57 11.67 31.00
C HIS A 745 -18.76 12.96 30.92
N ASN A 746 -19.08 13.89 31.82
CA ASN A 746 -18.25 15.08 32.06
C ASN A 746 -17.00 14.68 32.83
N LEU A 747 -15.86 15.30 32.50
CA LEU A 747 -14.61 15.17 33.24
C LEU A 747 -14.17 13.71 33.43
N ASP A 748 -14.36 12.90 32.39
CA ASP A 748 -13.89 11.51 32.35
C ASP A 748 -12.42 11.46 31.90
N VAL A 749 -11.80 10.30 32.10
CA VAL A 749 -10.58 9.93 31.41
C VAL A 749 -10.94 8.89 30.35
N CYS A 750 -10.69 9.22 29.09
CA CYS A 750 -11.02 8.37 27.97
C CYS A 750 -9.77 8.02 27.17
N TYR A 751 -9.77 6.84 26.56
CA TYR A 751 -8.74 6.44 25.61
C TYR A 751 -9.36 6.22 24.25
N ILE A 752 -8.71 6.73 23.20
CA ILE A 752 -9.12 6.55 21.81
C ILE A 752 -8.03 5.78 21.07
N ALA A 753 -8.43 4.75 20.33
CA ALA A 753 -7.50 3.96 19.52
C ALA A 753 -8.05 3.66 18.12
N TYR A 754 -7.13 3.39 17.18
CA TYR A 754 -7.45 2.97 15.82
C TYR A 754 -8.17 1.63 15.82
N HIS A 755 -7.66 0.67 16.59
CA HIS A 755 -8.23 -0.66 16.79
C HIS A 755 -7.87 -1.17 18.19
N PHE A 756 -8.44 -2.30 18.64
CA PHE A 756 -8.22 -2.87 19.97
C PHE A 756 -6.72 -3.08 20.25
N PRO A 757 -6.09 -2.33 21.17
CA PRO A 757 -4.67 -2.48 21.45
C PRO A 757 -4.33 -3.88 21.95
N TYR A 758 -3.08 -4.28 21.73
CA TYR A 758 -2.50 -5.49 22.33
C TYR A 758 -1.01 -5.23 22.49
N THR A 759 -0.59 -4.99 23.72
CA THR A 759 0.77 -4.52 24.04
C THR A 759 1.75 -5.69 24.16
N TYR A 760 3.04 -5.41 24.08
CA TYR A 760 4.10 -6.39 24.31
C TYR A 760 4.14 -6.82 25.78
N SER A 761 3.92 -5.91 26.73
CA SER A 761 3.75 -6.26 28.16
C SER A 761 2.54 -7.17 28.39
N GLN A 762 1.45 -7.00 27.64
CA GLN A 762 0.31 -7.90 27.69
C GLN A 762 0.69 -9.30 27.20
N LEU A 763 1.44 -9.42 26.09
CA LEU A 763 1.96 -10.72 25.62
C LEU A 763 2.80 -11.41 26.71
N LEU A 764 3.76 -10.70 27.28
CA LEU A 764 4.69 -11.25 28.26
C LEU A 764 4.00 -11.66 29.55
N SER A 765 3.06 -10.85 30.06
CA SER A 765 2.27 -11.21 31.25
C SER A 765 1.41 -12.45 31.02
N ARG A 766 0.88 -12.66 29.80
CA ARG A 766 0.17 -13.89 29.42
C ARG A 766 1.10 -15.10 29.37
N ILE A 767 2.30 -14.96 28.78
CA ILE A 767 3.33 -16.02 28.77
C ILE A 767 3.70 -16.43 30.20
N TRP A 768 3.94 -15.46 31.07
CA TRP A 768 4.21 -15.69 32.49
C TRP A 768 3.04 -16.38 33.19
N LYS A 769 1.79 -15.97 32.91
CA LYS A 769 0.62 -16.60 33.50
C LYS A 769 0.49 -18.06 33.09
N TRP A 770 0.69 -18.36 31.80
CA TRP A 770 0.69 -19.73 31.28
C TRP A 770 1.79 -20.58 31.90
N SER A 771 3.01 -20.05 32.06
CA SER A 771 4.11 -20.79 32.69
C SER A 771 3.83 -21.14 34.17
N CYS A 772 2.94 -20.38 34.82
CA CYS A 772 2.49 -20.69 36.18
C CYS A 772 1.33 -21.70 36.24
N SER A 773 0.53 -21.83 35.17
CA SER A 773 -0.71 -22.63 35.20
C SER A 773 -0.64 -23.94 34.40
N ILE A 774 0.35 -24.11 33.53
CA ILE A 774 0.46 -25.31 32.67
C ILE A 774 0.82 -26.54 33.50
N ASN A 775 0.17 -27.67 33.18
CA ASN A 775 0.57 -28.97 33.69
C ASN A 775 1.76 -29.53 32.88
N TYR A 776 2.97 -29.29 33.38
CA TYR A 776 4.22 -29.77 32.79
C TYR A 776 4.39 -31.29 32.79
N ALA A 777 3.54 -32.05 33.49
CA ALA A 777 3.54 -33.51 33.40
C ALA A 777 3.01 -34.04 32.06
N VAL A 778 2.22 -33.23 31.34
CA VAL A 778 1.58 -33.65 30.08
C VAL A 778 1.84 -32.69 28.91
N THR A 779 2.20 -31.44 29.19
CA THR A 779 2.45 -30.41 28.17
C THR A 779 3.86 -29.88 28.29
N TYR A 780 4.62 -29.98 27.20
CA TYR A 780 5.89 -29.28 27.04
C TYR A 780 5.60 -27.84 26.61
N PHE A 781 5.95 -26.87 27.45
CA PHE A 781 5.83 -25.44 27.17
C PHE A 781 7.15 -24.73 27.47
N ARG A 782 7.78 -24.17 26.45
CA ARG A 782 9.05 -23.45 26.57
C ARG A 782 8.91 -22.06 25.98
N ALA A 783 9.38 -21.04 26.69
CA ALA A 783 9.43 -19.66 26.23
C ALA A 783 10.85 -19.13 26.35
N GLU A 784 11.45 -18.77 25.21
CA GLU A 784 12.84 -18.32 25.14
C GLU A 784 12.98 -17.08 24.23
N PRO A 785 14.02 -16.27 24.42
CA PRO A 785 14.32 -15.19 23.49
C PRO A 785 14.84 -15.77 22.17
N LEU A 786 14.17 -15.45 21.06
CA LEU A 786 14.67 -15.74 19.71
C LEU A 786 15.85 -14.82 19.38
N CYS A 787 15.70 -13.52 19.66
CA CYS A 787 16.71 -12.49 19.49
C CYS A 787 16.39 -11.27 20.37
N GLU A 788 17.23 -10.25 20.29
CA GLU A 788 16.94 -8.93 20.84
C GLU A 788 16.66 -7.94 19.70
N THR A 789 15.70 -7.05 19.93
CA THR A 789 15.41 -5.89 19.05
C THR A 789 16.51 -4.84 19.15
N LEU A 790 16.47 -3.81 18.30
CA LEU A 790 17.46 -2.72 18.30
C LEU A 790 17.54 -1.97 19.64
N ASN A 791 16.45 -1.92 20.41
CA ASN A 791 16.43 -1.32 21.74
C ASN A 791 16.73 -2.32 22.86
N GLY A 792 17.07 -3.58 22.52
CA GLY A 792 17.39 -4.62 23.49
C GLY A 792 16.17 -5.21 24.21
N ASN A 793 14.98 -5.18 23.61
CA ASN A 793 13.82 -5.96 24.04
C ASN A 793 13.90 -7.38 23.47
N GLN A 794 13.61 -8.40 24.28
CA GLN A 794 13.69 -9.80 23.87
C GLN A 794 12.48 -10.22 23.02
N LEU A 795 12.68 -10.76 21.83
CA LEU A 795 11.58 -11.26 21.01
C LEU A 795 11.25 -12.72 21.40
N PRO A 796 10.06 -13.02 21.95
CA PRO A 796 9.76 -14.35 22.47
C PRO A 796 9.43 -15.36 21.36
N VAL A 797 9.99 -16.57 21.47
CA VAL A 797 9.53 -17.75 20.74
C VAL A 797 9.03 -18.82 21.72
N LEU A 798 7.88 -19.39 21.41
CA LEU A 798 7.20 -20.41 22.21
C LEU A 798 7.31 -21.77 21.53
N THR A 799 7.58 -22.80 22.32
CA THR A 799 7.53 -24.21 21.88
C THR A 799 6.45 -24.93 22.65
N ILE A 800 5.48 -25.51 21.94
CA ILE A 800 4.31 -26.16 22.54
C ILE A 800 4.15 -27.56 21.92
N THR A 801 4.19 -28.60 22.75
CA THR A 801 3.94 -29.99 22.33
C THR A 801 3.53 -30.84 23.53
N ALA A 802 3.15 -32.10 23.33
CA ALA A 802 2.97 -33.04 24.44
C ALA A 802 4.32 -33.55 24.93
N ILE A 803 4.44 -33.97 26.19
CA ILE A 803 5.64 -34.70 26.64
C ILE A 803 5.83 -35.98 25.80
N ASP A 804 7.05 -36.49 25.69
CA ASP A 804 7.34 -37.71 24.94
C ASP A 804 6.44 -38.86 25.37
N ALA A 805 5.80 -39.48 24.38
CA ALA A 805 5.05 -40.72 24.55
C ALA A 805 5.81 -41.82 23.80
N THR A 806 5.84 -43.03 24.35
CA THR A 806 6.53 -44.19 23.76
C THR A 806 6.09 -44.54 22.34
N SER A 807 4.95 -44.02 21.88
CA SER A 807 4.41 -44.26 20.54
C SER A 807 4.67 -43.14 19.51
N ASN A 808 5.17 -41.97 19.92
CA ASN A 808 5.47 -40.84 19.04
C ASN A 808 6.40 -39.82 19.74
N GLU A 809 7.71 -40.03 19.59
CA GLU A 809 8.75 -39.17 20.17
C GLU A 809 8.70 -37.76 19.56
N ILE A 810 9.09 -36.72 20.31
CA ILE A 810 9.10 -35.33 19.84
C ILE A 810 9.92 -35.17 18.54
N LEU A 811 10.99 -35.95 18.38
CA LEU A 811 11.86 -35.95 17.19
C LEU A 811 11.16 -36.44 15.91
N GLU A 812 10.11 -37.26 16.05
CA GLU A 812 9.34 -37.81 14.94
C GLU A 812 8.15 -36.92 14.56
N ARG A 813 7.84 -35.90 15.38
CA ARG A 813 6.70 -35.02 15.17
C ARG A 813 7.00 -33.95 14.12
N GLU A 814 6.03 -33.71 13.25
CA GLU A 814 6.06 -32.60 12.30
C GLU A 814 6.01 -31.25 13.04
N THR A 815 6.76 -30.27 12.55
CA THR A 815 6.79 -28.92 13.14
C THR A 815 5.83 -27.99 12.41
N ILE A 816 4.97 -27.30 13.18
CA ILE A 816 4.11 -26.23 12.69
C ILE A 816 4.68 -24.90 13.19
N PHE A 817 5.06 -24.03 12.26
CA PHE A 817 5.55 -22.68 12.58
C PHE A 817 4.44 -21.65 12.43
N LEU A 818 4.19 -20.86 13.48
CA LEU A 818 3.19 -19.80 13.50
C LEU A 818 3.86 -18.46 13.85
N THR A 819 3.49 -17.39 13.15
CA THR A 819 3.95 -16.04 13.46
C THR A 819 2.79 -15.05 13.35
N ALA A 820 2.84 -13.97 14.10
CA ALA A 820 1.87 -12.88 14.03
C ALA A 820 2.54 -11.52 14.26
N ARG A 821 1.79 -10.46 13.97
CA ARG A 821 2.18 -9.06 14.20
C ARG A 821 3.48 -8.66 13.53
N VAL A 822 3.57 -8.92 12.22
CA VAL A 822 4.66 -8.44 11.36
C VAL A 822 4.55 -6.92 11.20
N HIS A 823 3.34 -6.42 10.92
CA HIS A 823 3.05 -5.00 11.00
C HIS A 823 2.56 -4.63 12.41
N PRO A 824 3.14 -3.59 13.04
CA PRO A 824 2.86 -3.25 14.43
C PRO A 824 1.44 -2.72 14.63
N GLY A 825 0.86 -1.96 13.69
CA GLY A 825 -0.53 -1.49 13.76
C GLY A 825 -1.63 -2.57 13.59
N GLU A 826 -1.30 -3.80 13.16
CA GLU A 826 -2.29 -4.85 12.86
C GLU A 826 -2.68 -5.68 14.09
N SER A 827 -3.34 -5.02 15.06
CA SER A 827 -3.59 -5.62 16.38
C SER A 827 -4.50 -6.83 16.42
N ASN A 828 -5.40 -6.94 15.46
CA ASN A 828 -6.22 -8.12 15.22
C ASN A 828 -5.39 -9.42 15.17
N SER A 829 -4.18 -9.39 14.58
CA SER A 829 -3.34 -10.59 14.48
C SER A 829 -2.87 -11.11 15.84
N SER A 830 -2.60 -10.22 16.80
CA SER A 830 -2.24 -10.62 18.18
C SER A 830 -3.42 -11.20 18.94
N TRP A 831 -4.64 -10.69 18.73
CA TRP A 831 -5.85 -11.26 19.33
C TRP A 831 -6.16 -12.66 18.80
N ILE A 832 -6.01 -12.89 17.48
CA ILE A 832 -6.13 -14.23 16.89
C ILE A 832 -5.06 -15.17 17.46
N MET A 833 -3.82 -14.68 17.59
CA MET A 833 -2.72 -15.46 18.17
C MET A 833 -2.97 -15.80 19.64
N LEU A 834 -3.52 -14.86 20.43
CA LEU A 834 -3.91 -15.12 21.81
C LEU A 834 -4.91 -16.28 21.90
N GLY A 835 -5.99 -16.24 21.10
CA GLY A 835 -6.99 -17.33 21.06
C GLY A 835 -6.39 -18.66 20.61
N THR A 836 -5.48 -18.63 19.63
CA THR A 836 -4.74 -19.81 19.15
C THR A 836 -3.90 -20.43 20.27
N LEU A 837 -3.14 -19.61 21.00
CA LEU A 837 -2.30 -20.06 22.12
C LEU A 837 -3.16 -20.58 23.28
N GLN A 838 -4.26 -19.90 23.62
CA GLN A 838 -5.19 -20.38 24.64
C GLN A 838 -5.76 -21.75 24.29
N PHE A 839 -6.18 -21.95 23.04
CA PHE A 839 -6.67 -23.25 22.58
C PHE A 839 -5.55 -24.31 22.63
N LEU A 840 -4.38 -24.03 22.06
CA LEU A 840 -3.23 -24.94 22.04
C LEU A 840 -2.67 -25.27 23.42
N LEU A 841 -2.94 -24.47 24.45
CA LEU A 841 -2.52 -24.73 25.84
C LEU A 841 -3.63 -25.33 26.70
N SER A 842 -4.87 -25.37 26.20
CA SER A 842 -6.02 -25.90 26.92
C SER A 842 -6.00 -27.44 27.05
N SER A 843 -6.86 -27.95 27.94
CA SER A 843 -7.18 -29.37 28.07
C SER A 843 -8.16 -29.89 27.01
N HIS A 844 -8.54 -29.09 26.01
CA HIS A 844 -9.49 -29.50 24.98
C HIS A 844 -8.97 -30.75 24.24
N PRO A 845 -9.80 -31.80 24.00
CA PRO A 845 -9.33 -33.07 23.42
C PRO A 845 -8.61 -32.90 22.08
N GLN A 846 -9.11 -32.01 21.22
CA GLN A 846 -8.45 -31.70 19.94
C GLN A 846 -7.10 -31.02 20.14
N ALA A 847 -6.98 -30.10 21.09
CA ALA A 847 -5.70 -29.44 21.38
C ALA A 847 -4.66 -30.44 21.92
N VAL A 848 -5.09 -31.36 22.80
CA VAL A 848 -4.24 -32.47 23.28
C VAL A 848 -3.82 -33.37 22.11
N SER A 849 -4.75 -33.73 21.23
CA SER A 849 -4.45 -34.54 20.03
C SER A 849 -3.45 -33.85 19.10
N LEU A 850 -3.59 -32.54 18.89
CA LEU A 850 -2.66 -31.74 18.10
C LEU A 850 -1.27 -31.73 18.74
N ARG A 851 -1.17 -31.45 20.05
CA ARG A 851 0.10 -31.47 20.79
C ARG A 851 0.81 -32.84 20.76
N LYS A 852 0.06 -33.94 20.69
CA LYS A 852 0.62 -35.31 20.56
C LYS A 852 1.17 -35.61 19.16
N ARG A 853 0.74 -34.88 18.13
CA ARG A 853 1.15 -35.11 16.73
C ARG A 853 2.20 -34.12 16.25
N TYR A 854 2.16 -32.89 16.74
CA TYR A 854 2.96 -31.78 16.23
C TYR A 854 3.81 -31.10 17.30
N VAL A 855 4.91 -30.49 16.86
CA VAL A 855 5.65 -29.46 17.61
C VAL A 855 5.23 -28.09 17.08
N PHE A 856 4.65 -27.25 17.93
CA PHE A 856 4.32 -25.88 17.55
C PHE A 856 5.46 -24.95 17.94
N LYS A 857 6.02 -24.24 16.95
CA LYS A 857 6.95 -23.13 17.14
C LYS A 857 6.23 -21.84 16.83
N VAL A 858 6.04 -20.99 17.83
CA VAL A 858 5.21 -19.80 17.73
C VAL A 858 6.01 -18.56 18.05
N VAL A 859 6.02 -17.58 17.15
CA VAL A 859 6.49 -16.22 17.39
C VAL A 859 5.25 -15.32 17.50
N PRO A 860 4.76 -15.03 18.71
CA PRO A 860 3.44 -14.41 18.85
C PRO A 860 3.37 -12.94 18.41
N MET A 861 4.53 -12.27 18.39
CA MET A 861 4.68 -10.88 18.00
C MET A 861 6.06 -10.71 17.38
N LEU A 862 6.11 -10.53 16.06
CA LEU A 862 7.37 -10.39 15.33
C LEU A 862 7.95 -8.97 15.44
N ASN A 863 7.10 -7.95 15.31
CA ASN A 863 7.53 -6.56 15.38
C ASN A 863 7.24 -5.94 16.76
N VAL A 864 7.96 -6.45 17.77
CA VAL A 864 7.84 -5.99 19.16
C VAL A 864 8.16 -4.49 19.29
N GLU A 865 9.20 -4.01 18.60
CA GLU A 865 9.64 -2.62 18.72
C GLU A 865 8.58 -1.64 18.19
N GLY A 866 7.99 -1.92 17.03
CA GLY A 866 6.91 -1.08 16.50
C GLY A 866 5.66 -1.11 17.39
N VAL A 867 5.33 -2.25 18.01
CA VAL A 867 4.20 -2.33 18.94
C VAL A 867 4.45 -1.50 20.19
N ILE A 868 5.64 -1.59 20.79
CA ILE A 868 6.00 -0.83 22.01
C ILE A 868 5.85 0.67 21.75
N ASN A 869 6.34 1.15 20.61
CA ASN A 869 6.43 2.57 20.31
C ASN A 869 5.21 3.13 19.53
N GLY A 870 4.21 2.30 19.23
CA GLY A 870 2.94 2.72 18.64
C GLY A 870 3.00 3.06 17.15
N TRP A 871 3.59 2.21 16.32
CA TRP A 871 3.72 2.44 14.87
C TRP A 871 2.64 1.73 14.03
#